data_AF-A0A1W6LLV3-F1
#
_entry.id   AF-A0A1W6LLV3-F1
#
_cell.length_a   1.000
_cell.length_b   1.000
_cell.length_c   1.000
_cell.angle_alpha   90.00
_cell.angle_beta   90.00
_cell.angle_gamma   90.00
#
_symmetry.space_group_name_H-M   'P 1'
#
loop_
_entity.id
_entity.type
_entity.pdbx_description
1 polymer ?
#
loop_
_entity_poly.entity_id
_entity_poly.type
_entity_poly.pdbx_seq_one_letter_code
_entity_poly.pdbx_strand_id
1 'polypeptide(L)'
;MFNQRYVLIALAAIMALSFGVYAETVINTDVVWTERTAVQDEADPADGILRIAAGGSITTDDRTDHDRIETDVPSKLILDGGTFTSTNESDGYKFPDNDGPAEIWLNEGTFTTYAMQAKTDEGCKIYVGGGVMIIQSGFGEGGGSPSYDAQDWYDAGMFELQSGYDALVLSDLGDGAVRIEAATGPVNPSPGNNAEVADLNLSQLCWDNYKYGSADVYFGAGDATVNNYSTMLTKIDSTGTIATDGTQVCVDIPASFLPLQAPQTYSWAIEKTSGGDPNTVVYQFETVSIPVVDSQPAPAVQSVQPGETAEFTAIFTSNAGVSGATWYLDGDALSASPVITSLGNDLYEVALTINNAAAGDDGAYTCVAENSAGSSLETEPAYLTVERLIAEWKFDNDLTDTTGNYDGFMPVIDPPVYVEGVNVGDAAGRTALEFPDTEGLGQIVEVPEGFKNFTSGMTLSTWVYLDGEASDRDARILHLTGGVGDIVMRRYSSDQDLRVYFGNEDIRVDNFFEEKSDQWVHIVATLDQDLNWKIYADGEVIEDGDFDDTERPDYGERNDNLIGASDTFDRDDQFVGRIDEIKILNYAMSYEDVLEDYHGVIGGWTCVYNAEYDLAGDDCIVDVQDLAALAAKWLNCGRVPATECP
;
A
#
# COMPACT_ATOMS: atom_id res chain seq x y z
N MET A 1 16.54 -59.70 73.76
CA MET A 1 16.96 -60.03 72.38
C MET A 1 17.26 -58.69 71.71
N PHE A 2 18.41 -58.03 71.92
CA PHE A 2 19.74 -58.30 71.37
C PHE A 2 19.78 -58.86 69.93
N ASN A 3 20.52 -58.12 69.08
CA ASN A 3 21.03 -58.42 67.73
C ASN A 3 20.12 -58.25 66.51
N GLN A 4 20.42 -57.22 65.68
CA GLN A 4 21.02 -57.44 64.34
C GLN A 4 21.32 -56.17 63.50
N ARG A 5 20.96 -54.94 63.91
CA ARG A 5 21.17 -53.73 63.07
C ARG A 5 22.54 -53.04 63.15
N TYR A 6 23.38 -53.34 64.13
CA TYR A 6 24.65 -52.61 64.33
C TYR A 6 25.90 -53.23 63.69
N VAL A 7 25.79 -54.37 62.99
CA VAL A 7 26.97 -55.06 62.41
C VAL A 7 27.12 -54.84 60.89
N LEU A 8 26.10 -54.35 60.19
CA LEU A 8 26.24 -54.02 58.75
C LEU A 8 26.73 -52.59 58.46
N ILE A 9 26.54 -51.64 59.39
CA ILE A 9 26.94 -50.23 59.18
C ILE A 9 28.45 -50.05 59.38
N ALA A 10 29.08 -50.83 60.25
CA ALA A 10 30.51 -50.73 60.53
C ALA A 10 31.42 -51.34 59.45
N LEU A 11 30.91 -52.24 58.59
CA LEU A 11 31.70 -52.83 57.49
C LEU A 11 31.65 -52.00 56.19
N ALA A 12 30.61 -51.19 55.97
CA ALA A 12 30.53 -50.29 54.82
C ALA A 12 31.42 -49.05 55.00
N ALA A 13 31.53 -48.53 56.23
CA ALA A 13 32.35 -47.36 56.55
C ALA A 13 33.87 -47.59 56.41
N ILE A 14 34.34 -48.84 56.47
CA ILE A 14 35.77 -49.17 56.36
C ILE A 14 36.21 -49.40 54.89
N MET A 15 35.28 -49.58 53.96
CA MET A 15 35.59 -49.76 52.52
C MET A 15 35.54 -48.46 51.71
N ALA A 16 34.91 -47.39 52.23
CA ALA A 16 34.80 -46.09 51.58
C ALA A 16 36.08 -45.22 51.67
N LEU A 17 37.03 -45.57 52.55
CA LEU A 17 38.26 -44.78 52.75
C LEU A 17 39.36 -45.01 51.69
N SER A 18 39.08 -45.75 50.62
CA SER A 18 40.08 -46.06 49.57
C SER A 18 39.72 -45.68 48.13
N PHE A 19 38.53 -45.12 47.90
CA PHE A 19 38.18 -44.45 46.64
C PHE A 19 37.35 -43.22 47.01
N GLY A 20 37.81 -42.02 46.64
CA GLY A 20 37.09 -40.77 46.92
C GLY A 20 35.73 -40.76 46.23
N VAL A 21 34.70 -41.25 46.92
CA VAL A 21 33.30 -41.16 46.53
C VAL A 21 32.71 -40.06 47.41
N TYR A 22 32.42 -38.91 46.81
CA TYR A 22 31.63 -37.85 47.45
C TYR A 22 30.21 -38.39 47.71
N ALA A 23 29.64 -38.09 48.87
CA ALA A 23 28.26 -38.39 49.23
C ALA A 23 27.38 -37.19 48.88
N GLU A 24 26.34 -37.38 48.07
CA GLU A 24 25.40 -36.32 47.70
C GLU A 24 23.95 -36.77 47.92
N THR A 25 23.07 -35.82 48.27
CA THR A 25 21.61 -36.06 48.27
C THR A 25 21.10 -35.88 46.85
N VAL A 26 20.44 -36.90 46.29
CA VAL A 26 19.88 -36.87 44.93
C VAL A 26 18.35 -36.93 44.97
N ILE A 27 17.70 -35.89 44.46
CA ILE A 27 16.26 -35.83 44.20
C ILE A 27 16.00 -36.28 42.76
N ASN A 28 15.26 -37.36 42.60
CA ASN A 28 14.87 -37.94 41.31
C ASN A 28 13.36 -38.24 41.21
N THR A 29 12.58 -37.67 42.13
CA THR A 29 11.11 -37.67 42.18
C THR A 29 10.62 -36.28 42.56
N ASP A 30 9.32 -36.06 42.52
CA ASP A 30 8.71 -34.81 42.96
C ASP A 30 8.76 -34.66 44.48
N VAL A 31 9.22 -33.51 44.95
CA VAL A 31 9.30 -33.10 46.35
C VAL A 31 8.62 -31.74 46.49
N VAL A 32 7.85 -31.57 47.56
CA VAL A 32 7.19 -30.30 47.88
C VAL A 32 7.63 -29.82 49.25
N TRP A 33 8.11 -28.58 49.33
CA TRP A 33 8.45 -27.89 50.58
C TRP A 33 7.39 -26.85 50.89
N THR A 34 6.58 -27.10 51.91
CA THR A 34 5.44 -26.25 52.30
C THR A 34 5.69 -25.36 53.51
N GLU A 35 6.92 -25.37 54.01
CA GLU A 35 7.40 -24.54 55.12
C GLU A 35 8.78 -24.01 54.73
N ARG A 36 9.23 -22.96 55.42
CA ARG A 36 10.59 -22.43 55.27
C ARG A 36 11.65 -23.54 55.39
N THR A 37 12.43 -23.74 54.32
CA THR A 37 13.42 -24.82 54.22
C THR A 37 14.80 -24.25 53.87
N ALA A 38 15.84 -24.70 54.57
CA ALA A 38 17.21 -24.43 54.15
C ALA A 38 17.67 -25.53 53.18
N VAL A 39 18.25 -25.14 52.03
CA VAL A 39 18.86 -26.09 51.07
C VAL A 39 19.83 -27.04 51.77
N GLN A 40 20.56 -26.50 52.75
CA GLN A 40 21.51 -27.23 53.57
C GLN A 40 20.87 -28.36 54.40
N ASP A 41 19.68 -28.16 54.96
CA ASP A 41 19.04 -29.16 55.83
C ASP A 41 18.65 -30.42 55.04
N GLU A 42 18.49 -30.26 53.73
CA GLU A 42 18.16 -31.31 52.76
C GLU A 42 19.40 -31.83 52.00
N ALA A 43 20.54 -31.11 52.08
CA ALA A 43 21.79 -31.48 51.44
C ALA A 43 22.54 -32.58 52.22
N ASP A 44 23.49 -33.24 51.56
CA ASP A 44 24.35 -34.20 52.25
C ASP A 44 25.18 -33.48 53.35
N PRO A 45 25.17 -33.95 54.61
CA PRO A 45 25.83 -33.25 55.71
C PRO A 45 27.37 -33.32 55.67
N ALA A 46 27.96 -34.18 54.83
CA ALA A 46 29.41 -34.29 54.66
C ALA A 46 29.92 -33.37 53.54
N ASP A 47 29.21 -33.29 52.41
CA ASP A 47 29.66 -32.56 51.21
C ASP A 47 28.83 -31.31 50.86
N GLY A 48 27.68 -31.09 51.51
CA GLY A 48 26.84 -29.92 51.33
C GLY A 48 26.13 -29.87 49.97
N ILE A 49 26.00 -31.01 49.28
CA ILE A 49 25.44 -31.10 47.93
C ILE A 49 24.00 -31.62 47.96
N LEU A 50 23.10 -30.84 47.35
CA LEU A 50 21.77 -31.26 46.95
C LEU A 50 21.68 -31.25 45.41
N ARG A 51 21.49 -32.42 44.79
CA ARG A 51 21.36 -32.59 43.35
C ARG A 51 19.91 -32.91 42.97
N ILE A 52 19.35 -32.18 42.02
CA ILE A 52 18.07 -32.49 41.39
C ILE A 52 18.36 -33.10 40.02
N ALA A 53 18.26 -34.42 39.92
CA ALA A 53 18.51 -35.17 38.70
C ALA A 53 17.28 -35.15 37.77
N ALA A 54 17.49 -35.48 36.49
CA ALA A 54 16.42 -35.62 35.51
C ALA A 54 15.25 -36.50 36.04
N GLY A 55 14.03 -35.97 35.93
CA GLY A 55 12.81 -36.60 36.45
C GLY A 55 12.50 -36.30 37.92
N GLY A 56 13.40 -35.61 38.64
CA GLY A 56 13.14 -35.04 39.95
C GLY A 56 12.69 -33.59 39.88
N SER A 57 11.88 -33.18 40.85
CA SER A 57 11.46 -31.79 41.01
C SER A 57 11.40 -31.39 42.47
N ILE A 58 11.68 -30.11 42.75
CA ILE A 58 11.39 -29.46 44.03
C ILE A 58 10.44 -28.31 43.74
N THR A 59 9.27 -28.31 44.38
CA THR A 59 8.35 -27.17 44.37
C THR A 59 8.21 -26.63 45.77
N THR A 60 8.30 -25.32 45.95
CA THR A 60 8.12 -24.68 47.24
C THR A 60 7.23 -23.45 47.12
N ASP A 61 6.30 -23.30 48.08
CA ASP A 61 5.40 -22.16 48.20
C ASP A 61 5.76 -21.24 49.39
N ASP A 62 6.85 -21.55 50.10
CA ASP A 62 7.42 -20.75 51.19
C ASP A 62 8.88 -20.39 50.87
N ARG A 63 9.56 -19.71 51.79
CA ARG A 63 10.93 -19.24 51.64
C ARG A 63 11.95 -20.38 51.64
N THR A 64 12.86 -20.37 50.67
CA THR A 64 14.06 -21.22 50.66
C THR A 64 15.31 -20.41 51.00
N ASP A 65 16.00 -20.82 52.06
CA ASP A 65 17.31 -20.26 52.44
C ASP A 65 18.45 -21.11 51.89
N HIS A 66 19.42 -20.48 51.22
CA HIS A 66 20.63 -21.13 50.73
C HIS A 66 21.80 -20.93 51.71
N ASP A 67 21.60 -21.34 52.96
CA ASP A 67 22.57 -21.14 54.05
C ASP A 67 23.78 -22.12 53.97
N ARG A 68 24.84 -21.83 54.72
CA ARG A 68 26.10 -22.61 54.77
C ARG A 68 26.20 -23.48 56.03
N ILE A 69 26.81 -24.68 55.87
CA ILE A 69 27.25 -25.54 56.98
C ILE A 69 28.32 -24.88 57.84
N GLU A 70 28.22 -25.05 59.17
CA GLU A 70 29.20 -24.64 60.17
C GLU A 70 30.66 -24.83 59.67
N THR A 71 31.26 -23.71 59.30
CA THR A 71 32.67 -23.35 59.10
C THR A 71 33.53 -23.94 57.98
N ASP A 72 33.23 -25.02 57.22
CA ASP A 72 34.16 -25.48 56.16
C ASP A 72 33.59 -26.13 54.87
N VAL A 73 32.28 -26.35 54.72
CA VAL A 73 31.70 -26.99 53.52
C VAL A 73 30.82 -26.01 52.72
N PRO A 74 31.01 -25.83 51.39
CA PRO A 74 30.14 -24.99 50.57
C PRO A 74 28.76 -25.63 50.38
N SER A 75 27.70 -24.82 50.40
CA SER A 75 26.32 -25.27 50.15
C SER A 75 26.02 -25.21 48.66
N LYS A 76 25.77 -26.36 48.02
CA LYS A 76 25.61 -26.48 46.57
C LYS A 76 24.26 -27.05 46.19
N LEU A 77 23.53 -26.30 45.39
CA LEU A 77 22.34 -26.77 44.68
C LEU A 77 22.73 -27.07 43.23
N ILE A 78 22.60 -28.32 42.79
CA ILE A 78 22.96 -28.74 41.43
C ILE A 78 21.72 -29.23 40.70
N LEU A 79 21.42 -28.64 39.54
CA LEU A 79 20.39 -29.12 38.63
C LEU A 79 21.06 -29.87 37.48
N ASP A 80 20.75 -31.16 37.37
CA ASP A 80 21.20 -32.09 36.34
C ASP A 80 19.98 -32.64 35.58
N GLY A 81 19.19 -31.74 35.00
CA GLY A 81 18.00 -32.04 34.23
C GLY A 81 16.70 -32.06 35.05
N GLY A 82 16.80 -31.87 36.37
CA GLY A 82 15.65 -31.70 37.27
C GLY A 82 15.14 -30.26 37.33
N THR A 83 14.06 -30.04 38.08
CA THR A 83 13.46 -28.70 38.22
C THR A 83 13.41 -28.23 39.68
N PHE A 84 13.65 -26.94 39.87
CA PHE A 84 13.37 -26.23 41.12
C PHE A 84 12.38 -25.10 40.82
N THR A 85 11.28 -25.02 41.56
CA THR A 85 10.28 -23.97 41.41
C THR A 85 9.91 -23.39 42.78
N SER A 86 10.19 -22.10 43.00
CA SER A 86 9.68 -21.34 44.14
C SER A 86 8.57 -20.39 43.70
N THR A 87 7.37 -20.54 44.24
CA THR A 87 6.18 -19.75 43.88
C THR A 87 5.90 -18.59 44.83
N ASN A 88 6.76 -18.34 45.84
CA ASN A 88 6.58 -17.23 46.76
C ASN A 88 7.09 -15.91 46.15
N GLU A 89 6.17 -14.97 45.96
CA GLU A 89 6.39 -13.68 45.28
C GLU A 89 7.08 -12.61 46.13
N SER A 90 7.25 -12.86 47.43
CA SER A 90 7.77 -11.86 48.38
C SER A 90 9.14 -12.23 48.99
N ASP A 91 9.41 -13.52 49.15
CA ASP A 91 10.60 -14.04 49.82
C ASP A 91 10.89 -15.48 49.35
N GLY A 92 11.04 -15.67 48.03
CA GLY A 92 11.09 -17.00 47.41
C GLY A 92 12.39 -17.76 47.64
N TYR A 93 13.51 -17.25 47.14
CA TYR A 93 14.82 -17.87 47.28
C TYR A 93 15.86 -16.86 47.79
N LYS A 94 16.60 -17.22 48.83
CA LYS A 94 17.54 -16.29 49.46
C LYS A 94 18.95 -16.87 49.57
N PHE A 95 19.91 -16.15 49.02
CA PHE A 95 21.34 -16.40 49.28
C PHE A 95 21.75 -15.94 50.69
N PRO A 96 22.81 -16.51 51.27
CA PRO A 96 23.16 -16.30 52.67
C PRO A 96 23.45 -14.82 52.96
N ASP A 97 23.03 -14.36 54.15
CA ASP A 97 23.14 -12.95 54.55
C ASP A 97 24.49 -12.58 55.21
N ASN A 98 25.24 -13.55 55.77
CA ASN A 98 26.56 -13.33 56.42
C ASN A 98 27.46 -14.58 56.48
N ASP A 99 27.13 -15.68 55.81
CA ASP A 99 27.63 -17.03 56.15
C ASP A 99 28.39 -17.75 55.01
N GLY A 100 29.10 -17.06 54.12
CA GLY A 100 30.04 -17.67 53.15
C GLY A 100 29.40 -18.15 51.82
N PRO A 101 30.19 -18.69 50.86
CA PRO A 101 29.75 -18.83 49.48
C PRO A 101 28.76 -20.00 49.29
N ALA A 102 27.58 -19.68 48.77
CA ALA A 102 26.59 -20.62 48.27
C ALA A 102 26.63 -20.67 46.73
N GLU A 103 26.44 -21.86 46.16
CA GLU A 103 26.56 -22.08 44.72
C GLU A 103 25.33 -22.76 44.14
N ILE A 104 24.82 -22.22 43.03
CA ILE A 104 23.83 -22.89 42.18
C ILE A 104 24.53 -23.33 40.91
N TRP A 105 24.42 -24.61 40.55
CA TRP A 105 24.96 -25.17 39.31
C TRP A 105 23.81 -25.59 38.41
N LEU A 106 23.65 -24.92 37.28
CA LEU A 106 22.64 -25.20 36.26
C LEU A 106 23.29 -26.00 35.14
N ASN A 107 23.60 -27.27 35.41
CA ASN A 107 24.22 -28.14 34.40
C ASN A 107 23.20 -28.47 33.30
N GLU A 108 21.99 -28.87 33.69
CA GLU A 108 20.80 -29.05 32.84
C GLU A 108 19.54 -28.81 33.70
N GLY A 109 18.37 -28.60 33.09
CA GLY A 109 17.10 -28.44 33.83
C GLY A 109 16.71 -26.98 34.07
N THR A 110 15.79 -26.73 35.00
CA THR A 110 15.20 -25.38 35.18
C THR A 110 15.10 -24.97 36.63
N PHE A 111 15.63 -23.79 36.94
CA PHE A 111 15.43 -23.10 38.20
C PHE A 111 14.50 -21.91 38.00
N THR A 112 13.31 -21.97 38.57
CA THR A 112 12.31 -20.89 38.50
C THR A 112 12.05 -20.35 39.90
N THR A 113 12.10 -19.04 40.06
CA THR A 113 11.75 -18.37 41.31
C THR A 113 10.94 -17.12 41.04
N TYR A 114 9.93 -16.85 41.86
CA TYR A 114 9.18 -15.61 41.77
C TYR A 114 9.94 -14.43 42.37
N ALA A 115 10.51 -14.58 43.56
CA ALA A 115 11.36 -13.57 44.19
C ALA A 115 12.68 -14.16 44.66
N MET A 116 13.79 -13.48 44.35
CA MET A 116 15.13 -13.90 44.76
C MET A 116 15.91 -12.75 45.38
N GLN A 117 16.62 -13.02 46.47
CA GLN A 117 17.41 -12.04 47.21
C GLN A 117 18.86 -12.50 47.33
N ALA A 118 19.80 -11.61 47.00
CA ALA A 118 21.23 -11.87 47.11
C ALA A 118 22.01 -10.60 47.49
N LYS A 119 23.10 -10.78 48.23
CA LYS A 119 24.15 -9.75 48.37
C LYS A 119 25.30 -10.08 47.42
N THR A 120 25.74 -9.10 46.64
CA THR A 120 26.81 -9.24 45.64
C THR A 120 28.21 -9.42 46.24
N ASP A 121 28.36 -9.31 47.56
CA ASP A 121 29.64 -9.03 48.24
C ASP A 121 30.26 -10.27 48.90
N GLU A 122 29.58 -11.42 48.90
CA GLU A 122 29.87 -12.56 49.80
C GLU A 122 30.30 -13.85 49.06
N GLY A 123 30.65 -13.77 47.78
CA GLY A 123 31.24 -14.88 47.02
C GLY A 123 30.27 -15.94 46.51
N CYS A 124 28.95 -15.67 46.56
CA CYS A 124 27.94 -16.54 45.95
C CYS A 124 28.07 -16.56 44.42
N LYS A 125 27.88 -17.74 43.81
CA LYS A 125 28.04 -17.93 42.37
C LYS A 125 26.92 -18.77 41.78
N ILE A 126 26.47 -18.37 40.60
CA ILE A 126 25.54 -19.15 39.78
C ILE A 126 26.31 -19.62 38.55
N TYR A 127 26.60 -20.92 38.50
CA TYR A 127 27.30 -21.56 37.40
C TYR A 127 26.30 -21.99 36.33
N VAL A 128 26.28 -21.29 35.20
CA VAL A 128 25.31 -21.52 34.12
C VAL A 128 25.94 -22.38 33.03
N GLY A 129 25.40 -23.59 32.87
CA GLY A 129 25.69 -24.52 31.80
C GLY A 129 24.46 -24.71 30.89
N GLY A 130 24.04 -25.94 30.66
CA GLY A 130 22.89 -26.27 29.81
C GLY A 130 21.52 -26.09 30.49
N GLY A 131 21.49 -25.66 31.76
CA GLY A 131 20.26 -25.34 32.48
C GLY A 131 19.80 -23.89 32.29
N VAL A 132 18.56 -23.62 32.66
CA VAL A 132 17.91 -22.31 32.55
C VAL A 132 17.52 -21.80 33.94
N MET A 133 17.76 -20.52 34.20
CA MET A 133 17.20 -19.81 35.35
C MET A 133 16.13 -18.82 34.88
N ILE A 134 15.01 -18.76 35.59
CA ILE A 134 13.92 -17.83 35.34
C ILE A 134 13.56 -17.13 36.66
N ILE A 135 13.58 -15.81 36.66
CA ILE A 135 13.20 -14.97 37.80
C ILE A 135 11.95 -14.21 37.38
N GLN A 136 10.79 -14.43 38.02
CA GLN A 136 9.47 -14.01 37.49
C GLN A 136 8.95 -12.64 37.97
N SER A 137 9.40 -12.10 39.10
CA SER A 137 8.85 -10.82 39.62
C SER A 137 9.90 -9.89 40.23
N GLY A 138 9.71 -8.59 39.97
CA GLY A 138 10.49 -7.51 40.54
C GLY A 138 10.37 -7.40 42.06
N PHE A 139 11.52 -7.50 42.71
CA PHE A 139 11.99 -6.61 43.78
C PHE A 139 10.90 -5.98 44.68
N GLY A 140 10.48 -6.73 45.71
CA GLY A 140 9.63 -6.18 46.76
C GLY A 140 10.32 -5.01 47.48
N GLU A 141 9.77 -3.79 47.35
CA GLU A 141 10.03 -2.68 48.27
C GLU A 141 9.49 -3.05 49.66
N GLY A 142 10.24 -3.84 50.42
CA GLY A 142 9.68 -4.52 51.57
C GLY A 142 10.67 -5.08 52.57
N GLY A 143 11.79 -4.40 52.81
CA GLY A 143 12.58 -4.65 54.03
C GLY A 143 14.10 -4.65 53.84
N GLY A 144 14.72 -3.48 53.98
CA GLY A 144 16.06 -3.34 54.58
C GLY A 144 17.30 -3.86 53.83
N SER A 145 17.18 -4.62 52.75
CA SER A 145 18.29 -5.01 51.86
C SER A 145 17.98 -4.58 50.41
N PRO A 146 18.94 -3.99 49.67
CA PRO A 146 18.71 -3.65 48.26
C PRO A 146 18.46 -4.93 47.47
N SER A 147 17.26 -5.01 46.89
CA SER A 147 16.87 -6.04 45.96
C SER A 147 17.44 -5.64 44.59
N TYR A 148 18.57 -6.24 44.23
CA TYR A 148 19.30 -5.99 42.98
C TYR A 148 18.65 -6.70 41.79
N ASP A 149 18.61 -6.06 40.62
CA ASP A 149 18.13 -6.71 39.39
C ASP A 149 19.04 -7.87 38.94
N ALA A 150 18.51 -8.84 38.21
CA ALA A 150 19.30 -9.86 37.52
C ALA A 150 20.42 -9.22 36.67
N GLN A 151 20.18 -8.02 36.13
CA GLN A 151 21.20 -7.22 35.47
C GLN A 151 22.29 -6.71 36.44
N ASP A 152 21.93 -6.25 37.64
CA ASP A 152 22.92 -5.84 38.65
C ASP A 152 23.76 -7.04 39.10
N TRP A 153 23.16 -8.22 39.24
CA TRP A 153 23.88 -9.47 39.54
C TRP A 153 24.82 -9.89 38.41
N TYR A 154 24.40 -9.68 37.17
CA TYR A 154 25.24 -9.86 35.99
C TYR A 154 26.44 -8.91 36.00
N ASP A 155 26.21 -7.62 36.19
CA ASP A 155 27.24 -6.59 36.21
C ASP A 155 28.20 -6.76 37.40
N ALA A 156 27.70 -7.27 38.53
CA ALA A 156 28.50 -7.63 39.70
C ALA A 156 29.27 -8.97 39.54
N GLY A 157 29.07 -9.70 38.43
CA GLY A 157 29.77 -10.94 38.13
C GLY A 157 29.31 -12.14 38.96
N MET A 158 28.05 -12.20 39.40
CA MET A 158 27.51 -13.34 40.14
C MET A 158 27.32 -14.59 39.26
N PHE A 159 27.07 -14.41 37.96
CA PHE A 159 26.95 -15.51 37.01
C PHE A 159 28.31 -15.90 36.45
N GLU A 160 28.58 -17.19 36.39
CA GLU A 160 29.80 -17.75 35.82
C GLU A 160 29.44 -18.83 34.79
N LEU A 161 29.98 -18.71 33.57
CA LEU A 161 29.77 -19.69 32.52
C LEU A 161 30.54 -20.97 32.81
N GLN A 162 29.87 -22.11 32.67
CA GLN A 162 30.52 -23.41 32.74
C GLN A 162 31.37 -23.69 31.48
N SER A 163 32.34 -24.60 31.60
CA SER A 163 33.17 -25.01 30.47
C SER A 163 32.34 -25.61 29.34
N GLY A 164 32.61 -25.21 28.10
CA GLY A 164 31.88 -25.67 26.91
C GLY A 164 30.85 -24.67 26.39
N TYR A 165 30.59 -23.59 27.15
CA TYR A 165 29.73 -22.47 26.75
C TYR A 165 30.55 -21.22 26.45
N ASP A 166 30.02 -20.37 25.58
CA ASP A 166 30.72 -19.20 25.05
C ASP A 166 30.13 -17.87 25.54
N ALA A 167 28.84 -17.81 25.86
CA ALA A 167 28.17 -16.58 26.31
C ALA A 167 27.06 -16.84 27.31
N LEU A 168 26.72 -15.84 28.13
CA LEU A 168 25.54 -15.82 28.98
C LEU A 168 24.48 -14.95 28.29
N VAL A 169 23.26 -15.46 28.18
CA VAL A 169 22.12 -14.79 27.56
C VAL A 169 21.13 -14.41 28.65
N LEU A 170 20.84 -13.11 28.75
CA LEU A 170 19.75 -12.56 29.55
C LEU A 170 18.64 -12.15 28.58
N SER A 171 17.45 -12.73 28.74
CA SER A 171 16.26 -12.39 27.94
C SER A 171 15.15 -11.87 28.84
N ASP A 172 14.63 -10.69 28.52
CA ASP A 172 13.40 -10.17 29.11
C ASP A 172 12.21 -11.01 28.61
N LEU A 173 11.41 -11.54 29.53
CA LEU A 173 10.22 -12.32 29.24
C LEU A 173 8.92 -11.48 29.35
N GLY A 174 9.03 -10.18 29.65
CA GLY A 174 7.91 -9.31 29.97
C GLY A 174 7.55 -9.35 31.46
N ASP A 175 6.76 -8.38 31.92
CA ASP A 175 6.28 -8.24 33.31
C ASP A 175 7.39 -8.24 34.40
N GLY A 176 8.62 -7.87 34.02
CA GLY A 176 9.78 -7.84 34.90
C GLY A 176 10.44 -9.21 35.11
N ALA A 177 10.05 -10.23 34.33
CA ALA A 177 10.65 -11.55 34.38
C ALA A 177 11.90 -11.64 33.49
N VAL A 178 12.96 -12.25 34.00
CA VAL A 178 14.24 -12.43 33.29
C VAL A 178 14.58 -13.91 33.18
N ARG A 179 14.98 -14.33 31.97
CA ARG A 179 15.52 -15.65 31.67
C ARG A 179 17.03 -15.57 31.49
N ILE A 180 17.76 -16.45 32.17
CA ILE A 180 19.22 -16.54 32.11
C ILE A 180 19.60 -17.95 31.65
N GLU A 181 20.43 -18.04 30.62
CA GLU A 181 20.95 -19.31 30.10
C GLU A 181 22.35 -19.14 29.50
N ALA A 182 23.05 -20.24 29.26
CA ALA A 182 24.32 -20.22 28.53
C ALA A 182 24.10 -20.53 27.04
N ALA A 183 24.87 -19.89 26.17
CA ALA A 183 24.88 -20.10 24.73
C ALA A 183 26.23 -20.62 24.25
N THR A 184 26.21 -21.44 23.21
CA THR A 184 27.38 -21.93 22.47
C THR A 184 27.46 -21.20 21.13
N GLY A 185 28.06 -20.01 21.11
CA GLY A 185 28.17 -19.20 19.89
C GLY A 185 28.05 -17.68 20.11
N PRO A 186 28.17 -16.90 19.03
CA PRO A 186 27.80 -15.48 18.97
C PRO A 186 26.30 -15.30 19.30
N VAL A 187 25.94 -14.24 20.03
CA VAL A 187 24.55 -13.90 20.33
C VAL A 187 24.20 -12.51 19.79
N ASN A 188 22.91 -12.23 19.56
CA ASN A 188 22.41 -10.99 18.96
C ASN A 188 23.13 -10.58 17.64
N PRO A 189 23.19 -11.47 16.62
CA PRO A 189 23.78 -11.13 15.33
C PRO A 189 23.02 -10.00 14.63
N SER A 190 23.76 -9.07 14.03
CA SER A 190 23.23 -7.97 13.24
C SER A 190 24.04 -7.78 11.94
N PRO A 191 23.45 -7.99 10.75
CA PRO A 191 22.09 -8.49 10.53
C PRO A 191 21.91 -9.92 11.04
N GLY A 192 20.77 -10.17 11.67
CA GLY A 192 20.42 -11.49 12.18
C GLY A 192 20.05 -12.47 11.08
N ASN A 193 19.85 -13.74 11.45
CA ASN A 193 19.40 -14.75 10.50
C ASN A 193 17.98 -14.44 10.00
N ASN A 194 17.75 -14.54 8.69
CA ASN A 194 16.53 -14.17 7.98
C ASN A 194 16.09 -12.71 8.16
N ALA A 195 17.03 -11.80 8.48
CA ALA A 195 16.72 -10.38 8.56
C ALA A 195 16.43 -9.79 7.17
N GLU A 196 15.51 -8.83 7.11
CA GLU A 196 15.32 -7.96 5.94
C GLU A 196 16.10 -6.66 6.17
N VAL A 197 16.95 -6.29 5.22
CA VAL A 197 17.84 -5.12 5.31
C VAL A 197 17.53 -4.14 4.18
N ALA A 198 16.92 -3.01 4.54
CA ALA A 198 16.65 -1.90 3.64
C ALA A 198 17.86 -0.96 3.46
N ASP A 199 18.75 -0.86 4.46
CA ASP A 199 19.94 -0.02 4.38
C ASP A 199 21.03 -0.68 3.54
N LEU A 200 21.07 -0.34 2.25
CA LEU A 200 22.09 -0.85 1.32
C LEU A 200 23.50 -0.31 1.61
N ASN A 201 23.65 0.62 2.54
CA ASN A 201 24.95 1.10 3.03
C ASN A 201 25.36 0.47 4.36
N LEU A 202 24.69 -0.59 4.81
CA LEU A 202 25.10 -1.40 5.94
C LEU A 202 26.60 -1.70 5.83
N SER A 203 27.39 -1.12 6.73
CA SER A 203 28.86 -1.13 6.63
C SER A 203 29.53 -2.04 7.65
N GLN A 204 28.77 -2.66 8.55
CA GLN A 204 29.30 -3.47 9.64
C GLN A 204 28.43 -4.71 9.91
N LEU A 205 29.07 -5.79 10.32
CA LEU A 205 28.45 -6.98 10.87
C LEU A 205 28.78 -7.04 12.36
N CYS A 206 27.77 -7.13 13.22
CA CYS A 206 27.94 -7.07 14.67
C CYS A 206 27.34 -8.28 15.39
N TRP A 207 27.88 -8.60 16.55
CA TRP A 207 27.33 -9.60 17.48
C TRP A 207 27.86 -9.36 18.89
N ASP A 208 27.14 -9.87 19.88
CA ASP A 208 27.56 -9.81 21.28
C ASP A 208 28.29 -11.11 21.65
N ASN A 209 29.41 -11.01 22.36
CA ASN A 209 30.05 -12.19 22.96
C ASN A 209 31.06 -11.88 24.07
N TYR A 210 30.73 -12.30 25.29
CA TYR A 210 31.64 -12.27 26.44
C TYR A 210 32.47 -13.55 26.45
N LYS A 211 33.66 -13.54 25.83
CA LYS A 211 34.70 -14.61 25.79
C LYS A 211 34.72 -15.57 24.59
N TYR A 212 34.13 -15.23 23.44
CA TYR A 212 34.55 -15.85 22.17
C TYR A 212 36.05 -15.60 21.99
N GLY A 213 36.85 -16.65 21.82
CA GLY A 213 38.27 -16.48 21.51
C GLY A 213 38.48 -15.82 20.13
N SER A 214 39.64 -16.07 19.51
CA SER A 214 39.90 -15.62 18.14
C SER A 214 38.86 -16.22 17.15
N ALA A 215 38.37 -15.43 16.20
CA ALA A 215 37.46 -15.86 15.14
C ALA A 215 37.81 -15.22 13.80
N ASP A 216 37.45 -15.90 12.71
CA ASP A 216 37.51 -15.40 11.33
C ASP A 216 36.09 -15.08 10.85
N VAL A 217 35.92 -13.94 10.18
CA VAL A 217 34.62 -13.53 9.61
C VAL A 217 34.64 -13.62 8.09
N TYR A 218 33.60 -14.20 7.52
CA TYR A 218 33.38 -14.30 6.08
C TYR A 218 32.08 -13.61 5.70
N PHE A 219 32.05 -12.96 4.53
CA PHE A 219 30.89 -12.25 4.00
C PHE A 219 30.82 -12.35 2.49
N GLY A 220 29.61 -12.37 1.93
CA GLY A 220 29.39 -12.35 0.50
C GLY A 220 27.93 -12.58 0.11
N ALA A 221 27.63 -12.33 -1.16
CA ALA A 221 26.32 -12.63 -1.74
C ALA A 221 26.13 -14.15 -1.90
N GLY A 222 24.91 -14.62 -1.67
CA GLY A 222 24.49 -16.01 -1.84
C GLY A 222 24.02 -16.68 -0.54
N ASP A 223 23.47 -17.88 -0.71
CA ASP A 223 22.96 -18.77 0.34
C ASP A 223 24.09 -19.73 0.78
N ALA A 224 24.94 -19.25 1.69
CA ALA A 224 26.01 -20.06 2.26
C ALA A 224 25.51 -20.83 3.49
N THR A 225 26.07 -22.03 3.66
CA THR A 225 25.80 -22.94 4.77
C THR A 225 27.09 -23.20 5.55
N VAL A 226 26.97 -23.80 6.73
CA VAL A 226 28.11 -24.24 7.54
C VAL A 226 29.08 -25.18 6.79
N ASN A 227 28.65 -25.83 5.70
CA ASN A 227 29.47 -26.78 4.94
C ASN A 227 30.24 -26.14 3.77
N ASN A 228 29.88 -24.94 3.31
CA ASN A 228 30.42 -24.35 2.07
C ASN A 228 30.77 -22.86 2.17
N TYR A 229 30.52 -22.22 3.31
CA TYR A 229 30.79 -20.79 3.52
C TYR A 229 32.21 -20.38 3.13
N SER A 230 33.23 -21.17 3.48
CA SER A 230 34.64 -20.84 3.23
C SER A 230 35.03 -20.86 1.74
N THR A 231 34.21 -21.48 0.89
CA THR A 231 34.39 -21.48 -0.57
C THR A 231 33.48 -20.49 -1.30
N MET A 232 32.35 -20.11 -0.69
CA MET A 232 31.36 -19.19 -1.27
C MET A 232 31.58 -17.73 -0.86
N LEU A 233 32.00 -17.51 0.39
CA LEU A 233 32.14 -16.21 0.99
C LEU A 233 33.60 -15.75 0.98
N THR A 234 33.79 -14.43 1.01
CA THR A 234 35.12 -13.83 1.14
C THR A 234 35.44 -13.65 2.62
N LYS A 235 36.62 -14.08 3.05
CA LYS A 235 37.12 -13.76 4.39
C LYS A 235 37.41 -12.26 4.49
N ILE A 236 36.76 -11.57 5.44
CA ILE A 236 36.79 -10.09 5.55
C ILE A 236 37.50 -9.54 6.80
N ASP A 237 37.88 -10.38 7.77
CA ASP A 237 38.61 -9.89 8.95
C ASP A 237 40.05 -9.43 8.61
N SER A 238 40.39 -8.23 9.09
CA SER A 238 41.62 -7.46 8.82
C SER A 238 42.43 -7.08 10.07
N THR A 239 42.04 -7.52 11.29
CA THR A 239 42.71 -7.05 12.53
C THR A 239 43.42 -8.10 13.37
N GLY A 240 43.06 -9.38 13.28
CA GLY A 240 43.74 -10.45 14.02
C GLY A 240 43.60 -10.33 15.54
N THR A 241 42.76 -11.19 16.11
CA THR A 241 42.46 -11.33 17.55
C THR A 241 41.51 -10.25 18.08
N ILE A 242 40.21 -10.48 17.93
CA ILE A 242 39.18 -9.72 18.64
C ILE A 242 39.30 -10.07 20.12
N ALA A 243 39.78 -9.13 20.95
CA ALA A 243 39.81 -9.27 22.39
C ALA A 243 38.40 -9.02 22.95
N THR A 244 37.83 -10.00 23.65
CA THR A 244 36.43 -10.03 24.06
C THR A 244 36.24 -9.71 25.55
N ASP A 245 36.79 -8.59 26.02
CA ASP A 245 36.42 -8.02 27.33
C ASP A 245 35.33 -6.94 27.21
N GLY A 246 34.14 -7.37 26.77
CA GLY A 246 32.86 -6.71 27.04
C GLY A 246 32.14 -6.05 25.87
N THR A 247 30.81 -6.16 25.92
CA THR A 247 29.75 -5.47 25.15
C THR A 247 29.43 -6.01 23.75
N GLN A 248 30.04 -5.55 22.65
CA GLN A 248 29.66 -5.93 21.28
C GLN A 248 30.87 -5.91 20.34
N VAL A 249 30.92 -6.84 19.40
CA VAL A 249 31.96 -6.96 18.37
C VAL A 249 31.37 -6.57 17.03
N CYS A 250 32.07 -5.72 16.26
CA CYS A 250 31.68 -5.34 14.90
C CYS A 250 32.85 -5.47 13.92
N VAL A 251 32.57 -5.96 12.71
CA VAL A 251 33.53 -6.11 11.61
C VAL A 251 33.05 -5.33 10.40
N ASP A 252 33.91 -4.47 9.86
CA ASP A 252 33.59 -3.66 8.68
C ASP A 252 33.43 -4.51 7.42
N ILE A 253 32.34 -4.26 6.68
CA ILE A 253 32.13 -4.79 5.34
C ILE A 253 33.05 -4.03 4.37
N PRO A 254 33.89 -4.73 3.58
CA PRO A 254 34.80 -4.05 2.66
C PRO A 254 34.06 -3.18 1.65
N ALA A 255 34.61 -2.00 1.33
CA ALA A 255 34.01 -1.06 0.39
C ALA A 255 33.75 -1.64 -1.01
N SER A 256 34.40 -2.74 -1.40
CA SER A 256 34.12 -3.46 -2.65
C SER A 256 32.74 -4.13 -2.71
N PHE A 257 32.09 -4.32 -1.55
CA PHE A 257 30.74 -4.86 -1.46
C PHE A 257 29.67 -3.77 -1.33
N LEU A 258 30.07 -2.50 -1.15
CA LEU A 258 29.14 -1.41 -0.86
C LEU A 258 28.92 -0.51 -2.10
N PRO A 259 27.68 -0.05 -2.34
CA PRO A 259 26.45 -0.44 -1.64
C PRO A 259 26.06 -1.89 -1.96
N LEU A 260 25.37 -2.54 -1.02
CA LEU A 260 24.80 -3.86 -1.24
C LEU A 260 23.82 -3.82 -2.42
N GLN A 261 23.74 -4.91 -3.17
CA GLN A 261 22.77 -5.06 -4.25
C GLN A 261 21.42 -5.47 -3.67
N ALA A 262 20.30 -5.06 -4.28
CA ALA A 262 18.96 -5.47 -3.88
C ALA A 262 18.07 -5.72 -5.12
N PRO A 263 17.16 -6.71 -5.07
CA PRO A 263 17.03 -7.71 -4.01
C PRO A 263 18.15 -8.76 -4.10
N GLN A 264 18.74 -9.13 -2.96
CA GLN A 264 19.83 -10.10 -2.91
C GLN A 264 19.94 -10.73 -1.52
N THR A 265 20.06 -12.05 -1.48
CA THR A 265 20.47 -12.79 -0.27
C THR A 265 21.97 -12.63 -0.05
N TYR A 266 22.36 -12.24 1.16
CA TYR A 266 23.73 -12.21 1.64
C TYR A 266 23.90 -13.19 2.80
N SER A 267 25.08 -13.79 2.89
CA SER A 267 25.45 -14.62 4.03
C SER A 267 26.71 -14.11 4.69
N TRP A 268 26.81 -14.34 5.99
CA TRP A 268 28.03 -14.13 6.75
C TRP A 268 28.26 -15.24 7.76
N ALA A 269 29.53 -15.56 7.99
CA ALA A 269 29.94 -16.67 8.85
C ALA A 269 30.97 -16.21 9.87
N ILE A 270 30.84 -16.73 11.08
CA ILE A 270 31.83 -16.57 12.15
C ILE A 270 32.44 -17.96 12.42
N GLU A 271 33.73 -18.10 12.10
CA GLU A 271 34.51 -19.33 12.30
C GLU A 271 35.43 -19.17 13.53
N LYS A 272 35.22 -19.98 14.57
CA LYS A 272 36.07 -19.99 15.78
C LYS A 272 37.45 -20.60 15.49
N THR A 273 38.55 -19.90 15.80
CA THR A 273 39.92 -20.36 15.48
C THR A 273 40.73 -20.83 16.70
N SER A 274 40.17 -20.79 17.91
CA SER A 274 40.80 -21.30 19.14
C SER A 274 39.79 -21.97 20.09
N GLY A 275 40.21 -23.02 20.84
CA GLY A 275 39.36 -23.64 21.89
C GLY A 275 38.97 -25.11 21.71
N GLY A 276 39.45 -25.82 20.68
CA GLY A 276 39.37 -27.29 20.58
C GLY A 276 38.14 -27.88 19.89
N ASP A 277 37.09 -27.09 19.64
CA ASP A 277 35.95 -27.49 18.80
C ASP A 277 35.58 -26.33 17.83
N PRO A 278 35.64 -26.52 16.50
CA PRO A 278 35.31 -25.46 15.53
C PRO A 278 33.80 -25.32 15.41
N ASN A 279 33.21 -24.45 16.23
CA ASN A 279 31.83 -24.02 16.03
C ASN A 279 31.79 -22.88 15.01
N THR A 280 31.31 -23.18 13.80
CA THR A 280 30.97 -22.17 12.79
C THR A 280 29.47 -21.89 12.84
N VAL A 281 29.12 -20.61 12.90
CA VAL A 281 27.74 -20.16 12.72
C VAL A 281 27.65 -19.37 11.43
N VAL A 282 26.58 -19.61 10.66
CA VAL A 282 26.29 -18.88 9.42
C VAL A 282 24.94 -18.21 9.56
N TYR A 283 24.90 -16.94 9.21
CA TYR A 283 23.72 -16.09 9.20
C TYR A 283 23.42 -15.65 7.78
N GLN A 284 22.15 -15.55 7.46
CA GLN A 284 21.67 -15.09 6.15
C GLN A 284 20.73 -13.91 6.35
N PHE A 285 20.78 -12.94 5.45
CA PHE A 285 19.82 -11.84 5.42
C PHE A 285 19.51 -11.48 3.97
N GLU A 286 18.35 -10.89 3.75
CA GLU A 286 17.91 -10.44 2.44
C GLU A 286 17.89 -8.92 2.40
N THR A 287 18.39 -8.37 1.31
CA THR A 287 18.30 -6.93 1.06
C THR A 287 16.99 -6.60 0.37
N VAL A 288 16.37 -5.50 0.78
CA VAL A 288 15.07 -5.05 0.28
C VAL A 288 15.27 -3.97 -0.78
N SER A 289 14.56 -4.09 -1.90
CA SER A 289 14.43 -3.02 -2.88
C SER A 289 13.10 -2.29 -2.70
N ILE A 290 13.03 -1.01 -3.10
CA ILE A 290 11.76 -0.28 -3.16
C ILE A 290 10.74 -1.04 -4.04
N PRO A 291 9.42 -0.88 -3.81
CA PRO A 291 8.42 -1.50 -4.67
C PRO A 291 8.55 -0.98 -6.11
N VAL A 292 8.26 -1.84 -7.08
CA VAL A 292 8.28 -1.51 -8.51
C VAL A 292 6.87 -1.66 -9.06
N VAL A 293 6.44 -0.70 -9.89
CA VAL A 293 5.16 -0.80 -10.60
C VAL A 293 5.19 -2.03 -11.51
N ASP A 294 4.31 -2.99 -11.24
CA ASP A 294 4.12 -4.19 -12.05
C ASP A 294 3.01 -3.98 -13.08
N SER A 295 1.87 -3.44 -12.63
CA SER A 295 0.74 -3.07 -13.48
C SER A 295 0.25 -1.67 -13.14
N GLN A 296 0.02 -0.86 -14.16
CA GLN A 296 -0.54 0.49 -14.04
C GLN A 296 -1.97 0.44 -13.49
N PRO A 297 -2.47 1.54 -12.90
CA PRO A 297 -3.86 1.67 -12.49
C PRO A 297 -4.84 1.22 -13.58
N ALA A 298 -5.76 0.33 -13.21
CA ALA A 298 -6.82 -0.15 -14.07
C ALA A 298 -8.20 0.10 -13.43
N PRO A 299 -9.24 0.43 -14.22
CA PRO A 299 -9.16 0.76 -15.65
C PRO A 299 -8.39 2.07 -15.90
N ALA A 300 -7.76 2.20 -17.07
CA ALA A 300 -6.95 3.39 -17.41
C ALA A 300 -7.82 4.65 -17.60
N VAL A 301 -9.07 4.47 -18.01
CA VAL A 301 -10.09 5.51 -18.11
C VAL A 301 -11.38 4.94 -17.53
N GLN A 302 -12.09 5.74 -16.74
CA GLN A 302 -13.36 5.36 -16.12
C GLN A 302 -14.31 6.54 -16.18
N SER A 303 -15.53 6.30 -16.67
CA SER A 303 -16.62 7.27 -16.64
C SER A 303 -17.69 6.78 -15.67
N VAL A 304 -18.21 7.68 -14.83
CA VAL A 304 -19.28 7.39 -13.88
C VAL A 304 -20.27 8.54 -13.78
N GLN A 305 -21.53 8.24 -13.48
CA GLN A 305 -22.53 9.25 -13.16
C GLN A 305 -22.27 9.86 -11.77
N PRO A 306 -22.71 11.11 -11.52
CA PRO A 306 -22.68 11.68 -10.19
C PRO A 306 -23.38 10.79 -9.15
N GLY A 307 -22.66 10.49 -8.07
CA GLY A 307 -23.13 9.65 -6.97
C GLY A 307 -22.87 8.15 -7.13
N GLU A 308 -22.31 7.71 -8.24
CA GLU A 308 -21.85 6.32 -8.42
C GLU A 308 -20.50 6.08 -7.73
N THR A 309 -20.02 4.84 -7.79
CA THR A 309 -18.73 4.42 -7.22
C THR A 309 -17.73 4.19 -8.35
N ALA A 310 -16.53 4.75 -8.22
CA ALA A 310 -15.40 4.49 -9.10
C ALA A 310 -14.32 3.69 -8.35
N GLU A 311 -13.63 2.80 -9.06
CA GLU A 311 -12.56 1.96 -8.48
C GLU A 311 -11.32 1.94 -9.37
N PHE A 312 -10.13 2.05 -8.77
CA PHE A 312 -8.85 1.89 -9.44
C PHE A 312 -7.98 0.89 -8.68
N THR A 313 -7.27 0.03 -9.42
CA THR A 313 -6.32 -0.93 -8.84
C THR A 313 -4.98 -0.84 -9.54
N ALA A 314 -3.88 -0.74 -8.78
CA ALA A 314 -2.51 -0.85 -9.28
C ALA A 314 -1.81 -2.06 -8.65
N ILE A 315 -0.84 -2.66 -9.35
CA ILE A 315 -0.08 -3.79 -8.83
C ILE A 315 1.40 -3.42 -8.73
N PHE A 316 2.01 -3.76 -7.61
CA PHE A 316 3.42 -3.55 -7.33
C PHE A 316 4.12 -4.87 -7.05
N THR A 317 5.33 -5.04 -7.59
CA THR A 317 6.26 -6.10 -7.19
C THR A 317 7.14 -5.59 -6.05
N SER A 318 7.24 -6.33 -4.95
CA SER A 318 8.06 -6.00 -3.77
C SER A 318 8.51 -7.27 -3.03
N ASN A 319 9.83 -7.41 -2.83
CA ASN A 319 10.40 -8.54 -2.09
C ASN A 319 10.30 -8.41 -0.56
N ALA A 320 9.67 -7.33 -0.07
CA ALA A 320 9.27 -7.14 1.31
C ALA A 320 7.80 -6.73 1.38
N GLY A 321 7.21 -6.80 2.58
CA GLY A 321 5.85 -6.33 2.82
C GLY A 321 5.65 -4.87 2.41
N VAL A 322 4.66 -4.59 1.56
CA VAL A 322 4.23 -3.22 1.29
C VAL A 322 3.51 -2.69 2.53
N SER A 323 4.13 -1.71 3.20
CA SER A 323 3.69 -1.15 4.48
C SER A 323 2.75 0.04 4.33
N GLY A 324 2.70 0.66 3.14
CA GLY A 324 1.86 1.81 2.87
C GLY A 324 1.69 2.05 1.37
N ALA A 325 0.68 2.83 1.01
CA ALA A 325 0.51 3.36 -0.33
C ALA A 325 -0.29 4.67 -0.27
N THR A 326 -0.07 5.55 -1.24
CA THR A 326 -0.76 6.84 -1.37
C THR A 326 -1.23 7.01 -2.80
N TRP A 327 -2.51 7.34 -2.97
CA TRP A 327 -3.06 7.79 -4.25
C TRP A 327 -3.04 9.31 -4.31
N TYR A 328 -2.85 9.84 -5.51
CA TYR A 328 -2.88 11.27 -5.79
C TYR A 328 -3.98 11.55 -6.81
N LEU A 329 -4.63 12.71 -6.68
CA LEU A 329 -5.53 13.29 -7.67
C LEU A 329 -4.86 14.57 -8.17
N ASP A 330 -4.54 14.64 -9.46
CA ASP A 330 -3.91 15.79 -10.09
C ASP A 330 -2.60 16.24 -9.39
N GLY A 331 -1.87 15.27 -8.83
CA GLY A 331 -0.63 15.49 -8.08
C GLY A 331 -0.82 15.82 -6.60
N ASP A 332 -2.05 16.01 -6.12
CA ASP A 332 -2.36 16.21 -4.72
C ASP A 332 -2.65 14.89 -4.01
N ALA A 333 -1.96 14.64 -2.89
CA ALA A 333 -2.12 13.41 -2.12
C ALA A 333 -3.51 13.31 -1.51
N LEU A 334 -4.20 12.19 -1.77
CA LEU A 334 -5.49 11.89 -1.19
C LEU A 334 -5.32 11.45 0.26
N SER A 335 -6.21 11.91 1.14
CA SER A 335 -6.26 11.47 2.54
C SER A 335 -6.84 10.06 2.72
N ALA A 336 -7.35 9.45 1.65
CA ALA A 336 -7.94 8.12 1.70
C ALA A 336 -6.85 7.06 1.95
N SER A 337 -7.13 6.09 2.84
CA SER A 337 -6.26 4.93 3.03
C SER A 337 -6.60 3.87 1.98
N PRO A 338 -5.69 3.57 1.03
CA PRO A 338 -5.94 2.52 0.07
C PRO A 338 -5.96 1.15 0.73
N VAL A 339 -6.63 0.20 0.07
CA VAL A 339 -6.60 -1.21 0.48
C VAL A 339 -5.39 -1.87 -0.17
N ILE A 340 -4.52 -2.45 0.65
CA ILE A 340 -3.33 -3.17 0.19
C ILE A 340 -3.55 -4.67 0.40
N THR A 341 -3.50 -5.44 -0.68
CA THR A 341 -3.74 -6.89 -0.67
C THR A 341 -2.51 -7.62 -1.22
N SER A 342 -1.93 -8.54 -0.45
CA SER A 342 -0.88 -9.43 -0.98
C SER A 342 -1.49 -10.50 -1.87
N LEU A 343 -1.01 -10.59 -3.10
CA LEU A 343 -1.44 -11.59 -4.10
C LEU A 343 -0.52 -12.84 -4.10
N GLY A 344 0.56 -12.82 -3.31
CA GLY A 344 1.62 -13.83 -3.33
C GLY A 344 2.63 -13.59 -4.46
N ASN A 345 3.73 -14.35 -4.46
CA ASN A 345 4.84 -14.19 -5.42
C ASN A 345 5.36 -12.74 -5.51
N ASP A 346 5.54 -12.09 -4.36
CA ASP A 346 6.01 -10.70 -4.24
C ASP A 346 5.09 -9.65 -4.89
N LEU A 347 3.85 -10.00 -5.26
CA LEU A 347 2.87 -9.07 -5.82
C LEU A 347 1.91 -8.52 -4.76
N TYR A 348 1.65 -7.22 -4.85
CA TYR A 348 0.75 -6.48 -3.98
C TYR A 348 -0.20 -5.61 -4.82
N GLU A 349 -1.49 -5.81 -4.63
CA GLU A 349 -2.54 -4.96 -5.19
C GLU A 349 -2.82 -3.79 -4.25
N VAL A 350 -2.90 -2.59 -4.80
CA VAL A 350 -3.30 -1.37 -4.10
C VAL A 350 -4.56 -0.85 -4.76
N ALA A 351 -5.68 -0.82 -4.02
CA ALA A 351 -6.98 -0.42 -4.52
C ALA A 351 -7.46 0.91 -3.90
N LEU A 352 -8.05 1.76 -4.75
CA LEU A 352 -8.76 2.98 -4.39
C LEU A 352 -10.24 2.84 -4.76
N THR A 353 -11.13 3.12 -3.82
CA THR A 353 -12.58 3.18 -4.07
C THR A 353 -13.09 4.58 -3.73
N ILE A 354 -13.69 5.25 -4.71
CA ILE A 354 -14.30 6.57 -4.58
C ILE A 354 -15.81 6.33 -4.54
N ASN A 355 -16.41 6.54 -3.37
CA ASN A 355 -17.86 6.36 -3.20
C ASN A 355 -18.56 7.69 -3.42
N ASN A 356 -19.73 7.64 -4.08
CA ASN A 356 -20.59 8.80 -4.26
C ASN A 356 -19.86 9.94 -5.00
N ALA A 357 -19.27 9.59 -6.16
CA ALA A 357 -18.40 10.45 -6.95
C ALA A 357 -19.06 11.80 -7.29
N ALA A 358 -18.28 12.87 -7.19
CA ALA A 358 -18.71 14.23 -7.46
C ALA A 358 -17.71 14.95 -8.37
N ALA A 359 -18.07 16.15 -8.83
CA ALA A 359 -17.24 16.92 -9.79
C ALA A 359 -15.79 17.18 -9.33
N GLY A 360 -15.54 17.20 -8.01
CA GLY A 360 -14.20 17.37 -7.45
C GLY A 360 -13.34 16.10 -7.45
N ASP A 361 -13.91 14.94 -7.77
CA ASP A 361 -13.18 13.67 -7.92
C ASP A 361 -12.75 13.44 -9.38
N ASP A 362 -13.17 14.30 -10.32
CA ASP A 362 -12.80 14.25 -11.72
C ASP A 362 -11.32 14.62 -11.91
N GLY A 363 -10.51 13.74 -12.51
CA GLY A 363 -9.11 14.04 -12.78
C GLY A 363 -8.21 12.82 -12.98
N ALA A 364 -6.90 13.06 -12.89
CA ALA A 364 -5.85 12.06 -13.10
C ALA A 364 -5.40 11.46 -11.77
N TYR A 365 -5.49 10.13 -11.66
CA TYR A 365 -5.16 9.33 -10.50
C TYR A 365 -3.87 8.56 -10.68
N THR A 366 -2.93 8.77 -9.76
CA THR A 366 -1.64 8.04 -9.70
C THR A 366 -1.44 7.42 -8.33
N CYS A 367 -0.57 6.42 -8.24
CA CYS A 367 -0.31 5.68 -7.01
C CYS A 367 1.20 5.55 -6.73
N VAL A 368 1.57 5.61 -5.45
CA VAL A 368 2.91 5.31 -4.95
C VAL A 368 2.79 4.30 -3.81
N ALA A 369 3.51 3.19 -3.89
CA ALA A 369 3.59 2.18 -2.83
C ALA A 369 4.89 2.32 -2.03
N GLU A 370 4.88 1.91 -0.76
CA GLU A 370 6.01 2.02 0.15
C GLU A 370 6.27 0.70 0.89
N ASN A 371 7.55 0.35 1.03
CA ASN A 371 8.02 -0.71 1.91
C ASN A 371 9.19 -0.20 2.79
N SER A 372 9.85 -1.10 3.52
CA SER A 372 10.98 -0.74 4.40
C SER A 372 12.18 -0.10 3.69
N ALA A 373 12.34 -0.30 2.37
CA ALA A 373 13.38 0.34 1.55
C ALA A 373 12.99 1.73 1.02
N GLY A 374 11.71 2.11 1.12
CA GLY A 374 11.18 3.40 0.71
C GLY A 374 10.05 3.28 -0.31
N SER A 375 9.83 4.37 -1.05
CA SER A 375 8.71 4.52 -1.98
C SER A 375 9.06 4.10 -3.40
N SER A 376 8.09 3.53 -4.11
CA SER A 376 8.15 3.27 -5.54
C SER A 376 8.27 4.55 -6.35
N LEU A 377 8.55 4.40 -7.65
CA LEU A 377 8.16 5.44 -8.61
C LEU A 377 6.63 5.55 -8.66
N GLU A 378 6.16 6.73 -9.04
CA GLU A 378 4.75 6.99 -9.30
C GLU A 378 4.28 6.23 -10.54
N THR A 379 3.05 5.71 -10.52
CA THR A 379 2.43 5.07 -11.68
C THR A 379 2.12 6.08 -12.79
N GLU A 380 1.87 5.59 -13.99
CA GLU A 380 1.17 6.38 -15.01
C GLU A 380 -0.27 6.68 -14.52
N PRO A 381 -0.88 7.78 -14.99
CA PRO A 381 -2.22 8.17 -14.56
C PRO A 381 -3.30 7.25 -15.13
N ALA A 382 -4.31 6.95 -14.31
CA ALA A 382 -5.65 6.59 -14.77
C ALA A 382 -6.60 7.77 -14.61
N TYR A 383 -7.59 7.90 -15.48
CA TYR A 383 -8.46 9.08 -15.51
C TYR A 383 -9.87 8.73 -15.06
N LEU A 384 -10.42 9.52 -14.14
CA LEU A 384 -11.83 9.47 -13.78
C LEU A 384 -12.55 10.66 -14.39
N THR A 385 -13.62 10.39 -15.13
CA THR A 385 -14.60 11.37 -15.58
C THR A 385 -15.87 11.20 -14.76
N VAL A 386 -16.31 12.29 -14.12
CA VAL A 386 -17.64 12.35 -13.52
C VAL A 386 -18.54 13.11 -14.49
N GLU A 387 -19.47 12.40 -15.12
CA GLU A 387 -20.26 12.89 -16.25
C GLU A 387 -21.11 14.10 -15.87
N ARG A 388 -20.98 15.18 -16.64
CA ARG A 388 -21.72 16.44 -16.42
C ARG A 388 -21.67 17.36 -17.63
N LEU A 389 -22.59 18.33 -17.63
CA LEU A 389 -22.47 19.55 -18.42
C LEU A 389 -21.26 20.36 -17.91
N ILE A 390 -20.31 20.65 -18.80
CA ILE A 390 -19.11 21.44 -18.49
C ILE A 390 -19.36 22.92 -18.67
N ALA A 391 -20.00 23.30 -19.78
CA ALA A 391 -20.36 24.69 -20.06
C ALA A 391 -21.61 24.75 -20.95
N GLU A 392 -22.42 25.77 -20.77
CA GLU A 392 -23.57 26.09 -21.63
C GLU A 392 -23.74 27.60 -21.76
N TRP A 393 -23.71 28.11 -22.99
CA TRP A 393 -24.03 29.51 -23.31
C TRP A 393 -25.28 29.58 -24.17
N LYS A 394 -26.33 30.17 -23.60
CA LYS A 394 -27.63 30.35 -24.27
C LYS A 394 -27.71 31.61 -25.11
N PHE A 395 -26.83 32.57 -24.86
CA PHE A 395 -26.83 33.89 -25.52
C PHE A 395 -28.14 34.69 -25.43
N ASP A 396 -28.92 34.46 -24.38
CA ASP A 396 -30.17 35.16 -24.06
C ASP A 396 -29.95 36.58 -23.49
N ASN A 397 -29.37 37.47 -24.29
CA ASN A 397 -28.98 38.85 -23.98
C ASN A 397 -27.81 38.99 -23.00
N ASP A 398 -27.05 37.92 -22.78
CA ASP A 398 -25.79 37.94 -22.05
C ASP A 398 -24.81 36.89 -22.58
N LEU A 399 -23.62 36.84 -21.99
CA LEU A 399 -22.56 35.87 -22.31
C LEU A 399 -22.34 34.89 -21.15
N THR A 400 -23.33 34.74 -20.26
CA THR A 400 -23.16 33.94 -19.06
C THR A 400 -23.17 32.45 -19.38
N ASP A 401 -22.30 31.71 -18.71
CA ASP A 401 -22.31 30.25 -18.71
C ASP A 401 -23.27 29.78 -17.62
N THR A 402 -24.22 28.90 -17.95
CA THR A 402 -25.25 28.46 -16.99
C THR A 402 -24.68 27.60 -15.87
N THR A 403 -23.48 27.02 -16.05
CA THR A 403 -22.77 26.30 -14.98
C THR A 403 -22.06 27.23 -14.00
N GLY A 404 -21.87 28.50 -14.39
CA GLY A 404 -21.26 29.57 -13.59
C GLY A 404 -19.73 29.52 -13.53
N ASN A 405 -19.07 28.75 -14.41
CA ASN A 405 -17.62 28.55 -14.41
C ASN A 405 -16.93 29.26 -15.57
N TYR A 406 -17.60 29.39 -16.71
CA TYR A 406 -16.98 29.81 -17.97
C TYR A 406 -17.69 31.01 -18.62
N ASP A 407 -18.11 32.01 -17.84
CA ASP A 407 -18.74 33.23 -18.37
C ASP A 407 -17.89 33.85 -19.49
N GLY A 408 -18.50 34.05 -20.65
CA GLY A 408 -17.85 34.65 -21.79
C GLY A 408 -17.59 36.14 -21.58
N PHE A 409 -16.51 36.63 -22.16
CA PHE A 409 -16.12 38.03 -22.11
C PHE A 409 -15.92 38.59 -23.52
N MET A 410 -16.47 39.79 -23.75
CA MET A 410 -16.22 40.57 -24.96
C MET A 410 -15.64 41.94 -24.58
N PRO A 411 -14.48 42.34 -25.15
CA PRO A 411 -13.91 43.66 -24.90
C PRO A 411 -14.87 44.78 -25.31
N VAL A 412 -15.07 45.76 -24.41
CA VAL A 412 -16.08 46.84 -24.47
C VAL A 412 -16.06 47.71 -25.74
N ILE A 413 -15.04 47.58 -26.59
CA ILE A 413 -14.92 48.37 -27.83
C ILE A 413 -16.04 48.01 -28.82
N ASP A 414 -16.47 46.74 -28.85
CA ASP A 414 -17.62 46.28 -29.63
C ASP A 414 -18.56 45.44 -28.72
N PRO A 415 -19.70 46.00 -28.27
CA PRO A 415 -20.62 45.25 -27.42
C PRO A 415 -21.24 44.08 -28.19
N PRO A 416 -21.59 42.97 -27.51
CA PRO A 416 -22.30 41.86 -28.13
C PRO A 416 -23.60 42.33 -28.78
N VAL A 417 -23.90 41.79 -29.97
CA VAL A 417 -25.13 42.08 -30.70
C VAL A 417 -26.02 40.86 -30.62
N TYR A 418 -27.19 41.04 -30.02
CA TYR A 418 -28.18 39.98 -29.86
C TYR A 418 -29.30 40.17 -30.88
N VAL A 419 -29.66 39.08 -31.55
CA VAL A 419 -30.73 39.01 -32.55
C VAL A 419 -31.75 37.95 -32.17
N GLU A 420 -32.84 37.85 -32.93
CA GLU A 420 -33.83 36.80 -32.72
C GLU A 420 -33.17 35.41 -32.87
N GLY A 421 -33.32 34.57 -31.85
CA GLY A 421 -32.70 33.24 -31.81
C GLY A 421 -33.39 32.23 -32.73
N VAL A 422 -32.99 30.97 -32.63
CA VAL A 422 -33.51 29.88 -33.48
C VAL A 422 -35.03 29.69 -33.39
N ASN A 423 -35.63 29.92 -32.22
CA ASN A 423 -37.09 29.90 -32.04
C ASN A 423 -37.72 31.25 -32.31
N VAL A 424 -37.95 31.53 -33.59
CA VAL A 424 -38.62 32.74 -34.06
C VAL A 424 -40.01 32.88 -33.41
N GLY A 425 -40.25 34.02 -32.75
CA GLY A 425 -41.54 34.37 -32.16
C GLY A 425 -41.88 33.69 -30.82
N ASP A 426 -40.89 33.14 -30.11
CA ASP A 426 -41.15 32.62 -28.77
C ASP A 426 -41.59 33.73 -27.80
N ALA A 427 -42.39 33.35 -26.80
CA ALA A 427 -42.89 34.30 -25.80
C ALA A 427 -41.86 34.60 -24.69
N ALA A 428 -40.73 33.88 -24.65
CA ALA A 428 -39.65 34.03 -23.69
C ALA A 428 -38.65 35.13 -24.08
N GLY A 429 -38.63 35.55 -25.36
CA GLY A 429 -37.70 36.53 -25.89
C GLY A 429 -36.27 36.01 -26.01
N ARG A 430 -36.09 34.71 -26.33
CA ARG A 430 -34.75 34.12 -26.52
C ARG A 430 -34.00 34.78 -27.68
N THR A 431 -32.69 34.94 -27.51
CA THR A 431 -31.84 35.62 -28.49
C THR A 431 -30.60 34.80 -28.81
N ALA A 432 -30.08 34.98 -30.01
CA ALA A 432 -28.77 34.45 -30.41
C ALA A 432 -27.73 35.55 -30.45
N LEU A 433 -26.45 35.17 -30.38
CA LEU A 433 -25.34 36.09 -30.58
C LEU A 433 -25.04 36.21 -32.09
N GLU A 434 -25.04 37.45 -32.59
CA GLU A 434 -24.72 37.77 -33.99
C GLU A 434 -23.26 38.15 -34.14
N PHE A 435 -22.58 37.50 -35.08
CA PHE A 435 -21.22 37.79 -35.50
C PHE A 435 -21.27 38.50 -36.86
N PRO A 436 -21.17 39.85 -36.90
CA PRO A 436 -21.45 40.62 -38.10
C PRO A 436 -20.25 40.65 -39.06
N ASP A 437 -20.54 40.72 -40.35
CA ASP A 437 -19.55 41.02 -41.40
C ASP A 437 -19.13 42.49 -41.30
N THR A 438 -17.98 42.77 -40.67
CA THR A 438 -17.49 44.13 -40.45
C THR A 438 -16.04 44.28 -40.91
N GLU A 439 -15.69 45.46 -41.44
CA GLU A 439 -14.29 45.80 -41.72
C GLU A 439 -13.58 46.12 -40.39
N GLY A 440 -13.14 45.09 -39.66
CA GLY A 440 -12.49 45.20 -38.35
C GLY A 440 -12.31 43.84 -37.65
N LEU A 441 -11.96 43.87 -36.36
CA LEU A 441 -12.14 42.70 -35.49
C LEU A 441 -13.64 42.62 -35.21
N GLY A 442 -14.35 41.69 -35.84
CA GLY A 442 -15.71 41.28 -35.52
C GLY A 442 -15.86 40.76 -34.09
N GLN A 443 -17.07 40.34 -33.73
CA GLN A 443 -17.37 39.88 -32.37
C GLN A 443 -16.60 38.60 -32.05
N ILE A 444 -15.91 38.57 -30.92
CA ILE A 444 -15.15 37.40 -30.45
C ILE A 444 -15.48 37.23 -28.98
N VAL A 445 -16.00 36.08 -28.58
CA VAL A 445 -16.19 35.79 -27.16
C VAL A 445 -14.95 35.07 -26.66
N GLU A 446 -14.23 35.70 -25.74
CA GLU A 446 -13.17 35.07 -24.97
C GLU A 446 -13.80 34.23 -23.86
N VAL A 447 -13.36 32.98 -23.72
CA VAL A 447 -13.86 32.04 -22.71
C VAL A 447 -12.73 31.76 -21.70
N PRO A 448 -13.03 31.65 -20.39
CA PRO A 448 -12.02 31.29 -19.39
C PRO A 448 -11.32 29.95 -19.67
N GLU A 449 -10.12 29.81 -19.10
CA GLU A 449 -9.35 28.57 -19.09
C GLU A 449 -10.02 27.49 -18.21
N GLY A 450 -9.66 26.21 -18.41
CA GLY A 450 -10.05 25.13 -17.47
C GLY A 450 -10.72 23.89 -18.08
N PHE A 451 -10.88 23.82 -19.40
CA PHE A 451 -11.41 22.63 -20.08
C PHE A 451 -10.36 21.52 -20.12
N LYS A 452 -10.35 20.68 -19.07
CA LYS A 452 -9.25 19.75 -18.77
C LYS A 452 -9.48 18.31 -19.21
N ASN A 453 -10.59 17.72 -18.77
CA ASN A 453 -10.81 16.27 -18.85
C ASN A 453 -11.91 15.90 -19.85
N PHE A 454 -11.49 15.34 -20.98
CA PHE A 454 -12.36 14.71 -21.98
C PHE A 454 -11.87 13.31 -22.32
N THR A 455 -11.12 12.67 -21.41
CA THR A 455 -10.53 11.36 -21.68
C THR A 455 -11.61 10.32 -21.89
N SER A 456 -12.75 10.39 -21.20
CA SER A 456 -13.84 9.42 -21.37
C SER A 456 -14.79 9.72 -22.54
N GLY A 457 -14.46 10.72 -23.37
CA GLY A 457 -15.33 11.21 -24.44
C GLY A 457 -15.94 12.57 -24.12
N MET A 458 -16.78 13.06 -25.04
CA MET A 458 -17.40 14.39 -24.95
C MET A 458 -18.57 14.60 -25.91
N THR A 459 -19.28 15.70 -25.72
CA THR A 459 -20.27 16.24 -26.67
C THR A 459 -20.08 17.73 -26.88
N LEU A 460 -20.15 18.16 -28.13
CA LEU A 460 -20.31 19.56 -28.54
C LEU A 460 -21.68 19.70 -29.19
N SER A 461 -22.54 20.58 -28.68
CA SER A 461 -23.86 20.90 -29.26
C SER A 461 -23.98 22.40 -29.48
N THR A 462 -24.52 22.84 -30.62
CA THR A 462 -24.81 24.26 -30.86
C THR A 462 -25.78 24.44 -32.03
N TRP A 463 -26.54 25.53 -32.00
CA TRP A 463 -27.28 26.03 -33.16
C TRP A 463 -26.45 27.07 -33.90
N VAL A 464 -26.40 26.94 -35.22
CA VAL A 464 -25.62 27.84 -36.09
C VAL A 464 -26.46 28.28 -37.27
N TYR A 465 -26.37 29.57 -37.59
CA TYR A 465 -26.80 30.12 -38.88
C TYR A 465 -25.58 30.78 -39.52
N LEU A 466 -25.08 30.24 -40.63
CA LEU A 466 -23.95 30.84 -41.34
C LEU A 466 -24.44 31.93 -42.31
N ASP A 467 -23.98 33.18 -42.13
CA ASP A 467 -24.20 34.29 -43.07
C ASP A 467 -22.97 34.58 -43.94
N GLY A 468 -21.81 34.05 -43.56
CA GLY A 468 -20.54 34.30 -44.24
C GLY A 468 -20.48 33.70 -45.65
N GLU A 469 -19.89 34.44 -46.57
CA GLU A 469 -19.58 33.95 -47.91
C GLU A 469 -18.55 32.82 -47.88
N ALA A 470 -18.56 31.97 -48.91
CA ALA A 470 -17.54 30.94 -49.08
C ALA A 470 -16.13 31.56 -49.16
N SER A 471 -15.20 31.03 -48.36
CA SER A 471 -13.83 31.53 -48.25
C SER A 471 -12.84 30.37 -48.08
N ASP A 472 -11.64 30.48 -48.66
CA ASP A 472 -10.59 29.47 -48.53
C ASP A 472 -9.93 29.43 -47.15
N ARG A 473 -10.28 30.38 -46.28
CA ARG A 473 -9.85 30.47 -44.88
C ARG A 473 -10.89 29.87 -43.96
N ASP A 474 -10.45 29.32 -42.84
CA ASP A 474 -11.36 28.72 -41.86
C ASP A 474 -12.14 29.80 -41.09
N ALA A 475 -13.31 29.44 -40.56
CA ALA A 475 -14.00 30.24 -39.54
C ALA A 475 -14.44 29.36 -38.36
N ARG A 476 -14.06 29.72 -37.14
CA ARG A 476 -14.32 28.93 -35.93
C ARG A 476 -15.69 29.24 -35.36
N ILE A 477 -16.44 28.20 -35.01
CA ILE A 477 -17.68 28.30 -34.24
C ILE A 477 -17.31 28.20 -32.76
N LEU A 478 -16.57 27.14 -32.40
CA LEU A 478 -15.99 26.92 -31.08
C LEU A 478 -14.50 26.58 -31.25
N HIS A 479 -13.66 27.13 -30.40
CA HIS A 479 -12.22 26.91 -30.42
C HIS A 479 -11.69 26.78 -28.99
N LEU A 480 -11.27 25.58 -28.61
CA LEU A 480 -10.62 25.30 -27.33
C LEU A 480 -9.26 24.65 -27.60
N THR A 481 -8.19 25.42 -27.43
CA THR A 481 -6.83 24.97 -27.69
C THR A 481 -5.90 25.39 -26.55
N GLY A 482 -4.57 25.30 -26.72
CA GLY A 482 -3.60 25.60 -25.66
C GLY A 482 -2.50 24.55 -25.50
N GLY A 483 -2.26 23.73 -26.53
CA GLY A 483 -1.12 22.80 -26.57
C GLY A 483 -1.39 21.40 -26.03
N VAL A 484 -2.65 21.06 -25.73
CA VAL A 484 -3.12 19.76 -25.24
C VAL A 484 -4.36 19.33 -26.03
N GLY A 485 -4.15 18.84 -27.26
CA GLY A 485 -5.20 18.35 -28.16
C GLY A 485 -6.37 19.33 -28.41
N ASP A 486 -6.49 19.80 -29.65
CA ASP A 486 -7.47 20.82 -30.03
C ASP A 486 -8.91 20.28 -29.99
N ILE A 487 -9.82 21.07 -29.43
CA ILE A 487 -11.27 20.81 -29.53
C ILE A 487 -11.87 21.99 -30.29
N VAL A 488 -12.26 21.74 -31.54
CA VAL A 488 -12.65 22.80 -32.46
C VAL A 488 -13.88 22.38 -33.26
N MET A 489 -14.83 23.29 -33.44
CA MET A 489 -15.87 23.17 -34.45
C MET A 489 -15.75 24.36 -35.41
N ARG A 490 -15.71 24.09 -36.72
CA ARG A 490 -15.44 25.14 -37.72
C ARG A 490 -16.09 24.89 -39.07
N ARG A 491 -16.28 25.99 -39.79
CA ARG A 491 -16.43 25.98 -41.26
C ARG A 491 -15.05 25.99 -41.89
N TYR A 492 -14.83 25.10 -42.86
CA TYR A 492 -13.53 24.92 -43.53
C TYR A 492 -13.65 25.09 -45.04
N SER A 493 -12.69 25.82 -45.60
CA SER A 493 -12.52 26.05 -47.05
C SER A 493 -13.70 26.71 -47.78
N SER A 494 -13.50 26.95 -49.08
CA SER A 494 -14.49 27.51 -49.98
C SER A 494 -15.65 26.56 -50.26
N ASP A 495 -15.46 25.26 -50.01
CA ASP A 495 -16.51 24.25 -50.14
C ASP A 495 -17.45 24.25 -48.93
N GLN A 496 -17.14 25.06 -47.89
CA GLN A 496 -17.93 25.21 -46.67
C GLN A 496 -18.20 23.89 -45.93
N ASP A 497 -17.16 23.05 -45.82
CA ASP A 497 -17.21 21.81 -45.06
C ASP A 497 -17.37 22.10 -43.56
N LEU A 498 -18.07 21.21 -42.84
CA LEU A 498 -18.00 21.16 -41.39
C LEU A 498 -16.79 20.33 -40.98
N ARG A 499 -15.98 20.87 -40.07
CA ARG A 499 -14.87 20.16 -39.45
C ARG A 499 -15.01 20.17 -37.94
N VAL A 500 -14.77 19.03 -37.31
CA VAL A 500 -14.72 18.90 -35.85
C VAL A 500 -13.40 18.26 -35.45
N TYR A 501 -12.69 18.90 -34.52
CA TYR A 501 -11.51 18.35 -33.87
C TYR A 501 -11.85 17.82 -32.49
N PHE A 502 -11.39 16.59 -32.24
CA PHE A 502 -11.33 15.98 -30.92
C PHE A 502 -9.88 15.60 -30.64
N GLY A 503 -9.17 16.48 -29.94
CA GLY A 503 -7.75 16.28 -29.70
C GLY A 503 -6.93 16.50 -30.97
N ASN A 504 -6.33 15.42 -31.48
CA ASN A 504 -5.50 15.48 -32.68
C ASN A 504 -6.25 15.01 -33.95
N GLU A 505 -7.50 14.57 -33.80
CA GLU A 505 -8.26 13.95 -34.88
C GLU A 505 -9.22 14.91 -35.60
N ASP A 506 -9.42 14.67 -36.90
CA ASP A 506 -10.16 15.53 -37.84
C ASP A 506 -11.36 14.83 -38.45
N ILE A 507 -12.56 15.21 -38.01
CA ILE A 507 -13.82 14.77 -38.62
C ILE A 507 -14.23 15.80 -39.67
N ARG A 508 -14.65 15.33 -40.84
CA ARG A 508 -15.07 16.17 -41.97
C ARG A 508 -16.42 15.73 -42.51
N VAL A 509 -17.32 16.71 -42.68
CA VAL A 509 -18.56 16.55 -43.47
C VAL A 509 -18.51 17.50 -44.65
N ASP A 510 -18.46 16.94 -45.86
CA ASP A 510 -18.30 17.69 -47.11
C ASP A 510 -19.51 18.58 -47.43
N ASN A 511 -19.26 19.82 -47.86
CA ASN A 511 -20.27 20.80 -48.32
C ASN A 511 -21.41 21.08 -47.31
N PHE A 512 -21.20 20.79 -46.02
CA PHE A 512 -22.24 20.83 -45.01
C PHE A 512 -22.97 22.17 -44.94
N PHE A 513 -22.23 23.28 -44.83
CA PHE A 513 -22.83 24.60 -44.69
C PHE A 513 -23.37 25.15 -46.02
N GLU A 514 -22.89 24.66 -47.17
CA GLU A 514 -23.49 25.00 -48.47
C GLU A 514 -24.92 24.43 -48.54
N GLU A 515 -25.08 23.16 -48.16
CA GLU A 515 -26.37 22.47 -48.13
C GLU A 515 -27.33 23.04 -47.07
N LYS A 516 -26.77 23.60 -45.98
CA LYS A 516 -27.50 24.23 -44.87
C LYS A 516 -27.52 25.76 -44.96
N SER A 517 -27.29 26.34 -46.14
CA SER A 517 -27.32 27.79 -46.34
C SER A 517 -28.69 28.42 -46.02
N ASP A 518 -28.67 29.67 -45.54
CA ASP A 518 -29.84 30.48 -45.23
C ASP A 518 -30.84 29.87 -44.22
N GLN A 519 -30.38 29.03 -43.29
CA GLN A 519 -31.21 28.46 -42.23
C GLN A 519 -30.40 28.20 -40.95
N TRP A 520 -31.12 28.07 -39.83
CA TRP A 520 -30.56 27.52 -38.60
C TRP A 520 -30.36 26.00 -38.75
N VAL A 521 -29.23 25.51 -38.28
CA VAL A 521 -28.94 24.08 -38.16
C VAL A 521 -28.45 23.76 -36.76
N HIS A 522 -28.98 22.69 -36.16
CA HIS A 522 -28.48 22.15 -34.91
C HIS A 522 -27.36 21.17 -35.20
N ILE A 523 -26.16 21.44 -34.74
CA ILE A 523 -24.98 20.60 -34.95
C ILE A 523 -24.62 19.97 -33.61
N VAL A 524 -24.57 18.64 -33.57
CA VAL A 524 -24.04 17.91 -32.41
C VAL A 524 -22.91 17.00 -32.85
N ALA A 525 -21.79 17.04 -32.14
CA ALA A 525 -20.68 16.12 -32.32
C ALA A 525 -20.42 15.39 -31.01
N THR A 526 -20.47 14.05 -31.03
CA THR A 526 -20.22 13.20 -29.86
C THR A 526 -18.98 12.35 -30.09
N LEU A 527 -18.23 12.06 -29.03
CA LEU A 527 -17.17 11.06 -28.95
C LEU A 527 -17.36 10.25 -27.67
N ASP A 528 -17.53 8.94 -27.74
CA ASP A 528 -17.73 8.10 -26.55
C ASP A 528 -16.40 7.57 -25.95
N GLN A 529 -16.49 6.84 -24.83
CA GLN A 529 -15.32 6.31 -24.12
C GLN A 529 -14.54 5.28 -24.94
N ASP A 530 -15.21 4.62 -25.89
CA ASP A 530 -14.65 3.62 -26.81
C ASP A 530 -14.16 4.29 -28.12
N LEU A 531 -14.15 5.62 -28.14
CA LEU A 531 -13.73 6.48 -29.25
C LEU A 531 -14.57 6.36 -30.52
N ASN A 532 -15.83 5.95 -30.39
CA ASN A 532 -16.79 6.09 -31.49
C ASN A 532 -17.29 7.53 -31.51
N TRP A 533 -17.25 8.16 -32.67
CA TRP A 533 -17.74 9.50 -32.89
C TRP A 533 -18.94 9.53 -33.82
N LYS A 534 -19.79 10.55 -33.64
CA LYS A 534 -20.95 10.81 -34.48
C LYS A 534 -21.15 12.30 -34.65
N ILE A 535 -21.56 12.70 -35.86
CA ILE A 535 -22.02 14.05 -36.16
C ILE A 535 -23.51 13.98 -36.47
N TYR A 536 -24.27 14.87 -35.86
CA TYR A 536 -25.69 15.03 -36.02
C TYR A 536 -25.99 16.40 -36.64
N ALA A 537 -27.00 16.44 -37.52
CA ALA A 537 -27.63 17.68 -37.93
C ALA A 537 -29.14 17.59 -37.78
N ASP A 538 -29.73 18.56 -37.08
CA ASP A 538 -31.17 18.66 -36.84
C ASP A 538 -31.77 17.39 -36.22
N GLY A 539 -31.01 16.77 -35.30
CA GLY A 539 -31.40 15.54 -34.62
C GLY A 539 -31.12 14.24 -35.40
N GLU A 540 -30.61 14.29 -36.63
CA GLU A 540 -30.31 13.11 -37.45
C GLU A 540 -28.80 12.84 -37.52
N VAL A 541 -28.37 11.57 -37.49
CA VAL A 541 -26.96 11.21 -37.72
C VAL A 541 -26.62 11.44 -39.19
N ILE A 542 -25.61 12.27 -39.46
CA ILE A 542 -25.14 12.57 -40.82
C ILE A 542 -23.79 11.93 -41.16
N GLU A 543 -22.98 11.62 -40.15
CA GLU A 543 -21.68 10.97 -40.30
C GLU A 543 -21.30 10.26 -38.99
N ASP A 544 -20.60 9.14 -39.08
CA ASP A 544 -20.15 8.36 -37.92
C ASP A 544 -18.87 7.56 -38.21
N GLY A 545 -18.12 7.23 -37.16
CA GLY A 545 -16.91 6.44 -37.25
C GLY A 545 -16.26 6.16 -35.89
N ASP A 546 -15.02 5.70 -35.93
CA ASP A 546 -14.20 5.38 -34.78
C ASP A 546 -12.76 5.89 -34.95
N PHE A 547 -12.10 6.18 -33.83
CA PHE A 547 -10.66 6.48 -33.76
C PHE A 547 -9.88 5.30 -33.16
N ASP A 548 -8.56 5.28 -33.34
CA ASP A 548 -7.68 4.34 -32.61
C ASP A 548 -7.58 4.76 -31.13
N ASP A 549 -7.44 3.80 -30.21
CA ASP A 549 -7.27 4.05 -28.77
C ASP A 549 -6.14 5.05 -28.44
N THR A 550 -5.13 5.13 -29.31
CA THR A 550 -4.00 6.06 -29.19
C THR A 550 -4.32 7.52 -29.54
N GLU A 551 -5.51 7.80 -30.08
CA GLU A 551 -5.96 9.10 -30.59
C GLU A 551 -6.93 9.82 -29.63
N ARG A 552 -7.11 9.29 -28.42
CA ARG A 552 -7.95 9.87 -27.35
C ARG A 552 -7.56 11.33 -27.04
N PRO A 553 -8.53 12.21 -26.74
CA PRO A 553 -8.21 13.57 -26.30
C PRO A 553 -7.30 13.58 -25.08
N ASP A 554 -6.21 14.34 -25.17
CA ASP A 554 -5.25 14.49 -24.08
C ASP A 554 -5.90 15.15 -22.85
N TYR A 555 -5.53 14.62 -21.68
CA TYR A 555 -5.85 15.24 -20.40
C TYR A 555 -4.98 16.47 -20.18
N GLY A 556 -5.60 17.65 -20.05
CA GLY A 556 -4.85 18.89 -19.84
C GLY A 556 -5.69 20.14 -20.09
N GLU A 557 -5.28 21.24 -19.47
CA GLU A 557 -6.00 22.51 -19.53
C GLU A 557 -5.87 23.18 -20.91
N ARG A 558 -7.03 23.46 -21.52
CA ARG A 558 -7.14 24.32 -22.69
C ARG A 558 -7.29 25.76 -22.24
N ASN A 559 -6.39 26.61 -22.74
CA ASN A 559 -6.17 27.98 -22.27
C ASN A 559 -6.43 29.04 -23.35
N ASP A 560 -6.49 28.63 -24.62
CA ASP A 560 -6.79 29.51 -25.74
C ASP A 560 -8.21 29.20 -26.22
N ASN A 561 -9.20 29.74 -25.49
CA ASN A 561 -10.62 29.40 -25.64
C ASN A 561 -11.42 30.58 -26.20
N LEU A 562 -12.06 30.38 -27.35
CA LEU A 562 -12.77 31.39 -28.10
C LEU A 562 -14.06 30.82 -28.72
N ILE A 563 -15.07 31.68 -28.88
CA ILE A 563 -16.26 31.41 -29.70
C ILE A 563 -16.31 32.46 -30.81
N GLY A 564 -16.54 31.99 -32.04
CA GLY A 564 -16.61 32.82 -33.25
C GLY A 564 -15.28 33.25 -33.86
N ALA A 565 -14.13 32.81 -33.32
CA ALA A 565 -12.81 33.11 -33.89
C ALA A 565 -11.75 32.07 -33.50
N SER A 566 -10.59 32.12 -34.16
CA SER A 566 -9.37 31.39 -33.77
C SER A 566 -8.36 32.32 -33.12
N ASP A 567 -7.37 31.72 -32.46
CA ASP A 567 -6.15 32.34 -31.95
C ASP A 567 -5.22 32.90 -33.07
N THR A 568 -5.48 32.55 -34.34
CA THR A 568 -4.68 32.88 -35.52
C THR A 568 -5.39 33.91 -36.43
N PHE A 569 -5.69 35.07 -35.84
CA PHE A 569 -6.49 36.17 -36.41
C PHE A 569 -6.01 36.73 -37.77
N ASP A 570 -4.77 36.47 -38.20
CA ASP A 570 -4.24 36.95 -39.49
C ASP A 570 -4.40 35.93 -40.63
N ARG A 571 -4.62 34.66 -40.29
CA ARG A 571 -4.73 33.54 -41.23
C ARG A 571 -6.17 33.12 -41.46
N ASP A 572 -6.96 33.05 -40.41
CA ASP A 572 -8.34 32.57 -40.44
C ASP A 572 -9.33 33.74 -40.58
N ASP A 573 -10.53 33.46 -41.07
CA ASP A 573 -11.65 34.38 -41.03
C ASP A 573 -12.31 34.33 -39.66
N GLN A 574 -12.89 35.44 -39.25
CA GLN A 574 -13.86 35.42 -38.16
C GLN A 574 -15.15 34.76 -38.62
N PHE A 575 -15.87 34.17 -37.67
CA PHE A 575 -17.20 33.67 -37.95
C PHE A 575 -18.13 34.83 -38.34
N VAL A 576 -18.96 34.61 -39.35
CA VAL A 576 -19.97 35.56 -39.79
C VAL A 576 -21.30 34.81 -39.85
N GLY A 577 -22.24 35.22 -39.02
CA GLY A 577 -23.49 34.50 -38.81
C GLY A 577 -24.07 34.67 -37.42
N ARG A 578 -24.84 33.69 -36.97
CA ARG A 578 -25.44 33.65 -35.63
C ARG A 578 -25.14 32.32 -34.97
N ILE A 579 -24.84 32.35 -33.67
CA ILE A 579 -24.63 31.16 -32.85
C ILE A 579 -25.57 31.23 -31.65
N ASP A 580 -26.14 30.08 -31.30
CA ASP A 580 -27.11 29.93 -30.22
C ASP A 580 -26.89 28.60 -29.47
N GLU A 581 -27.31 28.54 -28.20
CA GLU A 581 -27.36 27.33 -27.35
C GLU A 581 -26.10 26.43 -27.44
N ILE A 582 -24.90 26.96 -27.20
CA ILE A 582 -23.67 26.15 -27.14
C ILE A 582 -23.68 25.29 -25.87
N LYS A 583 -23.38 24.00 -25.99
CA LYS A 583 -23.16 23.07 -24.87
C LYS A 583 -21.90 22.26 -25.05
N ILE A 584 -21.18 22.06 -23.96
CA ILE A 584 -20.01 21.19 -23.87
C ILE A 584 -20.23 20.21 -22.72
N LEU A 585 -20.19 18.91 -23.01
CA LEU A 585 -20.30 17.84 -22.02
C LEU A 585 -19.04 16.99 -22.06
N ASN A 586 -18.63 16.44 -20.91
CA ASN A 586 -17.48 15.53 -20.81
C ASN A 586 -17.88 14.05 -21.02
N TYR A 587 -19.01 13.82 -21.70
CA TYR A 587 -19.50 12.49 -22.07
C TYR A 587 -20.24 12.59 -23.40
N ALA A 588 -20.39 11.46 -24.11
CA ALA A 588 -21.20 11.36 -25.30
C ALA A 588 -22.70 11.32 -24.96
N MET A 589 -23.47 12.26 -25.49
CA MET A 589 -24.93 12.18 -25.45
C MET A 589 -25.41 10.94 -26.20
N SER A 590 -26.46 10.29 -25.68
CA SER A 590 -27.16 9.26 -26.43
C SER A 590 -27.94 9.89 -27.60
N TYR A 591 -28.38 9.06 -28.55
CA TYR A 591 -29.20 9.55 -29.66
C TYR A 591 -30.51 10.20 -29.16
N GLU A 592 -31.09 9.61 -28.13
CA GLU A 592 -32.27 10.12 -27.45
C GLU A 592 -32.00 11.48 -26.79
N ASP A 593 -30.87 11.65 -26.10
CA ASP A 593 -30.48 12.93 -25.49
C ASP A 593 -30.28 14.02 -26.55
N VAL A 594 -29.70 13.68 -27.71
CA VAL A 594 -29.56 14.62 -28.84
C VAL A 594 -30.91 15.08 -29.37
N LEU A 595 -31.88 14.16 -29.50
CA LEU A 595 -33.24 14.50 -29.93
C LEU A 595 -33.98 15.32 -28.87
N GLU A 596 -33.78 15.02 -27.59
CA GLU A 596 -34.33 15.82 -26.49
C GLU A 596 -33.74 17.24 -26.49
N ASP A 597 -32.44 17.40 -26.76
CA ASP A 597 -31.79 18.69 -26.91
C ASP A 597 -32.38 19.50 -28.09
N TYR A 598 -32.48 18.86 -29.25
CA TYR A 598 -33.06 19.45 -30.47
C TYR A 598 -34.52 19.91 -30.27
N HIS A 599 -35.39 19.02 -29.78
CA HIS A 599 -36.81 19.34 -29.56
C HIS A 599 -37.03 20.22 -28.33
N GLY A 600 -36.12 20.22 -27.35
CA GLY A 600 -36.13 21.17 -26.24
C GLY A 600 -36.05 22.61 -26.72
N VAL A 601 -35.37 22.81 -27.86
CA VAL A 601 -35.31 24.10 -28.55
C VAL A 601 -36.52 24.26 -29.47
N ILE A 602 -36.60 23.56 -30.60
CA ILE A 602 -37.60 23.86 -31.64
C ILE A 602 -39.02 23.37 -31.36
N GLY A 603 -39.22 22.60 -30.29
CA GLY A 603 -40.45 21.88 -30.01
C GLY A 603 -40.68 20.70 -30.97
N GLY A 604 -41.87 20.11 -30.89
CA GLY A 604 -42.21 18.92 -31.68
C GLY A 604 -41.72 17.62 -31.07
N TRP A 605 -41.60 16.59 -31.90
CA TRP A 605 -41.19 15.24 -31.52
C TRP A 605 -40.66 14.48 -32.75
N THR A 606 -39.84 13.45 -32.52
CA THR A 606 -39.30 12.55 -33.55
C THR A 606 -39.55 11.09 -33.15
N CYS A 607 -39.87 10.24 -34.13
CA CYS A 607 -39.99 8.81 -33.93
C CYS A 607 -38.62 8.14 -33.83
N VAL A 608 -38.17 7.81 -32.61
CA VAL A 608 -36.92 7.06 -32.40
C VAL A 608 -37.02 5.62 -32.88
N TYR A 609 -38.19 5.00 -32.74
CA TYR A 609 -38.47 3.65 -33.21
C TYR A 609 -39.72 3.63 -34.09
N ASN A 610 -39.61 2.95 -35.22
CA ASN A 610 -40.78 2.67 -36.05
C ASN A 610 -41.62 1.59 -35.35
N ALA A 611 -42.74 2.00 -34.76
CA ALA A 611 -43.69 1.05 -34.22
C ALA A 611 -44.35 0.31 -35.41
N GLU A 612 -44.01 -0.97 -35.61
CA GLU A 612 -44.47 -1.82 -36.73
C GLU A 612 -45.99 -1.76 -37.01
N TYR A 613 -46.77 -1.36 -36.01
CA TYR A 613 -48.22 -1.30 -36.04
C TYR A 613 -48.81 0.11 -35.87
N ASP A 614 -48.03 1.19 -36.02
CA ASP A 614 -48.58 2.53 -36.29
C ASP A 614 -49.04 2.54 -37.76
N LEU A 615 -50.31 2.21 -37.96
CA LEU A 615 -50.93 2.02 -39.27
C LEU A 615 -51.84 3.19 -39.66
N ALA A 616 -52.11 4.11 -38.73
CA ALA A 616 -52.95 5.27 -38.93
C ALA A 616 -52.68 6.39 -37.92
N GLY A 617 -52.19 7.51 -38.44
CA GLY A 617 -51.97 8.71 -37.65
C GLY A 617 -50.59 9.28 -37.91
N ASP A 618 -49.61 8.38 -38.11
CA ASP A 618 -48.19 8.73 -38.22
C ASP A 618 -47.79 9.56 -36.98
N ASP A 619 -48.24 9.08 -35.81
CA ASP A 619 -48.13 9.77 -34.51
C ASP A 619 -47.19 9.05 -33.54
N CYS A 620 -46.51 8.00 -34.01
CA CYS A 620 -45.56 7.18 -33.26
C CYS A 620 -46.17 6.36 -32.11
N ILE A 621 -47.49 6.24 -32.06
CA ILE A 621 -48.21 5.55 -31.00
C ILE A 621 -49.02 4.44 -31.64
N VAL A 622 -48.99 3.23 -31.06
CA VAL A 622 -49.92 2.17 -31.45
C VAL A 622 -51.17 2.27 -30.57
N ASP A 623 -52.23 2.87 -31.11
CA ASP A 623 -53.48 3.14 -30.39
C ASP A 623 -54.71 2.50 -31.05
N VAL A 624 -55.91 2.93 -30.63
CA VAL A 624 -57.18 2.40 -31.14
C VAL A 624 -57.44 2.75 -32.61
N GLN A 625 -56.84 3.82 -33.12
CA GLN A 625 -56.93 4.25 -34.51
C GLN A 625 -56.16 3.28 -35.41
N ASP A 626 -54.98 2.83 -34.98
CA ASP A 626 -54.22 1.80 -35.70
C ASP A 626 -54.94 0.46 -35.74
N LEU A 627 -55.53 0.07 -34.60
CA LEU A 627 -56.37 -1.12 -34.53
C LEU A 627 -57.56 -1.01 -35.49
N ALA A 628 -58.17 0.17 -35.61
CA ALA A 628 -59.25 0.41 -36.56
C ALA A 628 -58.77 0.33 -38.01
N ALA A 629 -57.57 0.84 -38.32
CA ALA A 629 -56.96 0.77 -39.64
C ALA A 629 -56.60 -0.67 -40.03
N LEU A 630 -56.08 -1.46 -39.09
CA LEU A 630 -55.89 -2.89 -39.25
C LEU A 630 -57.22 -3.62 -39.46
N ALA A 631 -58.22 -3.31 -38.62
CA ALA A 631 -59.56 -3.89 -38.70
C ALA A 631 -60.25 -3.58 -40.04
N ALA A 632 -60.02 -2.40 -40.62
CA ALA A 632 -60.59 -2.01 -41.92
C ALA A 632 -60.05 -2.84 -43.09
N LYS A 633 -58.83 -3.39 -42.96
CA LYS A 633 -58.22 -4.29 -43.95
C LYS A 633 -58.35 -5.77 -43.54
N TRP A 634 -59.01 -6.04 -42.41
CA TRP A 634 -59.16 -7.37 -41.86
C TRP A 634 -59.93 -8.27 -42.83
N LEU A 635 -59.36 -9.44 -43.15
CA LEU A 635 -59.87 -10.38 -44.15
C LEU A 635 -59.81 -9.91 -45.61
N ASN A 636 -59.10 -8.82 -45.93
CA ASN A 636 -58.76 -8.52 -47.32
C ASN A 636 -57.98 -9.69 -47.91
N CYS A 637 -58.55 -10.31 -48.94
CA CYS A 637 -57.99 -11.49 -49.58
C CYS A 637 -57.32 -11.11 -50.90
N GLY A 638 -56.04 -11.46 -51.03
CA GLY A 638 -55.22 -11.19 -52.22
C GLY A 638 -55.22 -12.32 -53.27
N ARG A 639 -56.20 -13.23 -53.25
CA ARG A 639 -56.26 -14.33 -54.22
C ARG A 639 -56.78 -13.85 -55.58
N VAL A 640 -56.22 -14.41 -56.66
CA VAL A 640 -56.69 -14.17 -58.03
C VAL A 640 -57.06 -15.53 -58.68
N PRO A 641 -58.28 -15.70 -59.22
CA PRO A 641 -59.35 -14.70 -59.25
C PRO A 641 -59.93 -14.43 -57.86
N ALA A 642 -60.42 -13.21 -57.62
CA ALA A 642 -60.94 -12.77 -56.33
C ALA A 642 -62.13 -13.62 -55.82
N THR A 643 -62.72 -14.44 -56.70
CA THR A 643 -63.77 -15.43 -56.37
C THR A 643 -63.26 -16.59 -55.52
N GLU A 644 -61.95 -16.79 -55.39
CA GLU A 644 -61.33 -17.85 -54.56
C GLU A 644 -61.06 -17.41 -53.11
N CYS A 645 -61.54 -16.21 -52.74
CA CYS A 645 -61.49 -15.71 -51.38
C CYS A 645 -62.58 -16.37 -50.53
N PRO A 646 -62.23 -16.89 -49.33
CA PRO A 646 -63.12 -17.67 -48.47
C PRO A 646 -64.24 -16.88 -47.81
#